data_AF-A0A1G8Y758-F1
#
_entry.id   AF-A0A1G8Y758-F1
#
_cell.length_a   1.000
_cell.length_b   1.000
_cell.length_c   1.000
_cell.angle_alpha   90.00
_cell.angle_beta   90.00
_cell.angle_gamma   90.00
#
_symmetry.space_group_name_H-M   'P 1'
#
loop_
_entity.id
_entity.type
_entity.pdbx_description
1 polymer ?
#
loop_
_entity_poly.entity_id
_entity_poly.type
_entity_poly.pdbx_seq_one_letter_code
_entity_poly.pdbx_strand_id
1 'polypeptide(L)'
;MPQQFNKPIALSVPAERYKEFLVTDTYQTLMKSLNILESPTEAELESYDKWSVEATEQDMHPIQYAFINSLQVSGRMISFLLFQVLYSYPKITKVENGFVYVDDAVLFLEKLWTEKEVKDSQMLGLVIECFKELMLFDQLVKPEDQLLLKIGAYLEEISYLLDLRYSSPQTIGTLLTTISFYKDKDNSKSIKLCNYAIEVSFKYASEDITILLAQTVDILTIHADEYPDRRVSAFDAMDRLIRYLLVKQSQTEIASHDEKVLQLIENNIGMNKYLRPLACLYCCLNGVKGKPEPFPDLSVISTPVWKKPFEAWVENFSAVSNDFMLEIADGRFDLLLHKETLMVNFNNWTLSYSKMLNSIPHGDSILKEEQLGNMLLDLKHELTHVYSLFGVIGLTLNIMRWTLVDLEAILFLDNSSKMDTSTDDAIIELFNSGKPFPMREPSIISLLHTERSAEIENKIQSMEQTWTPWFEGLALYGEFADDPTLDPEIESPINLVMSNLIDYIPDTKNKHAPTLDEIITQARIHRDTFEKLCSDAKQKIGKDLLWPYLKGSHKQYLPGYLTVRNIVAKWRLKLGDIPLRGDQAFRILLNLTRFSGMELMPDLSLSARTFKNSVLEQHIKWLEMIADIDVEDLKVLIHPDARTAGVNIAWREGRMILSNDDFEKVREYQHNYVSSKTNQLLSSLVEDRKDWTGITDKELREIIKMTGQAAMRSGYRSIILNKQSETLLDRYTMMPLGRIQCPFWLIETTGGLVCQIRTRERDKNTGRPSYNVTSISIPADQFEYIKTYVGKYGAAYLELTRAVILGGTTNPMVNNQQYLIYQLGEWSHVAKAGLFFGRDVEPEAAEMLKWRFGNHMGINFMEQLNSGDLPCSLRTLSWIKNIDWKALKVEAYIYDLSEWANAVQRTCEENLTRNTEQMDQVSFSLLNFVYQDAELAQEVYDRGLYVVESFQSPVKDIVSYLFDSAICPEIPLPDAFEKHPFFDLI
;
A
#
# COMPACT_ATOMS: atom_id res chain seq x y z
N MET A 1 -32.25 -43.32 -3.17
CA MET A 1 -33.13 -42.14 -2.98
C MET A 1 -32.25 -40.90 -2.88
N PRO A 2 -32.20 -40.05 -3.92
CA PRO A 2 -31.76 -38.68 -3.74
C PRO A 2 -32.87 -37.73 -4.19
N GLN A 3 -33.37 -36.89 -3.29
CA GLN A 3 -33.85 -35.52 -3.57
C GLN A 3 -34.54 -34.95 -2.32
N GLN A 4 -34.19 -33.70 -2.04
CA GLN A 4 -34.85 -32.70 -1.17
C GLN A 4 -34.02 -32.25 0.04
N PHE A 5 -32.90 -31.58 -0.22
CA PHE A 5 -32.51 -30.37 0.51
C PHE A 5 -31.70 -29.51 -0.46
N ASN A 6 -32.42 -28.67 -1.21
CA ASN A 6 -31.86 -27.51 -1.89
C ASN A 6 -33.04 -26.60 -2.23
N LYS A 7 -33.19 -25.52 -1.46
CA LYS A 7 -33.54 -24.22 -2.01
C LYS A 7 -33.06 -23.14 -1.04
N PRO A 8 -32.04 -22.36 -1.41
CA PRO A 8 -31.87 -21.03 -0.82
C PRO A 8 -33.11 -20.22 -1.22
N ILE A 9 -33.68 -19.49 -0.27
CA ILE A 9 -34.52 -18.34 -0.62
C ILE A 9 -33.54 -17.23 -1.04
N ALA A 10 -32.92 -17.39 -2.20
CA ALA A 10 -32.64 -16.23 -3.00
C ALA A 10 -34.02 -15.73 -3.44
N LEU A 11 -34.31 -14.44 -3.24
CA LEU A 11 -35.35 -13.78 -4.00
C LEU A 11 -34.94 -13.86 -5.47
N SER A 12 -35.21 -15.00 -6.12
CA SER A 12 -35.10 -15.15 -7.56
C SER A 12 -36.27 -14.37 -8.15
N VAL A 13 -36.12 -13.04 -8.14
CA VAL A 13 -36.83 -12.18 -9.07
C VAL A 13 -36.53 -12.80 -10.44
N PRO A 14 -37.54 -13.23 -11.22
CA PRO A 14 -37.32 -13.71 -12.58
C PRO A 14 -36.41 -12.71 -13.30
N ALA A 15 -35.43 -13.17 -14.07
CA ALA A 15 -34.45 -12.29 -14.73
C ALA A 15 -35.13 -11.12 -15.48
N GLU A 16 -36.34 -11.35 -15.99
CA GLU A 16 -37.21 -10.34 -16.60
C GLU A 16 -37.67 -9.22 -15.64
N ARG A 17 -38.08 -9.56 -14.40
CA ARG A 17 -38.46 -8.55 -13.39
C ARG A 17 -37.24 -7.82 -12.82
N TYR A 18 -36.08 -8.46 -12.78
CA TYR A 18 -34.83 -7.84 -12.35
C TYR A 18 -34.35 -6.84 -13.41
N LYS A 19 -34.45 -7.21 -14.69
CA LYS A 19 -34.21 -6.34 -15.84
C LYS A 19 -35.16 -5.14 -15.84
N GLU A 20 -36.46 -5.36 -15.70
CA GLU A 20 -37.47 -4.29 -15.65
C GLU A 20 -37.20 -3.28 -14.53
N PHE A 21 -36.77 -3.78 -13.36
CA PHE A 21 -36.40 -2.94 -12.22
C PHE A 21 -35.16 -2.06 -12.52
N LEU A 22 -34.06 -2.66 -12.98
CA LEU A 22 -32.82 -1.93 -13.28
C LEU A 22 -33.01 -0.89 -14.38
N VAL A 23 -33.75 -1.25 -15.44
CA VAL A 23 -34.06 -0.34 -16.55
C VAL A 23 -34.89 0.84 -16.06
N THR A 24 -35.92 0.58 -15.27
CA THR A 24 -36.78 1.64 -14.72
C THR A 24 -36.01 2.60 -13.81
N ASP A 25 -35.15 2.07 -12.94
CA ASP A 25 -34.38 2.88 -11.99
C ASP A 25 -33.29 3.71 -12.70
N THR A 26 -32.64 3.13 -13.72
CA THR A 26 -31.70 3.84 -14.59
C THR A 26 -32.38 4.97 -15.34
N TYR A 27 -33.57 4.72 -15.91
CA TYR A 27 -34.34 5.79 -16.56
C TYR A 27 -34.68 6.91 -15.60
N GLN A 28 -35.21 6.59 -14.42
CA GLN A 28 -35.52 7.59 -13.41
C GLN A 28 -34.28 8.40 -12.99
N THR A 29 -33.13 7.74 -12.90
CA THR A 29 -31.83 8.35 -12.59
C THR A 29 -31.38 9.32 -13.69
N LEU A 30 -31.40 8.89 -14.95
CA LEU A 30 -31.05 9.74 -16.09
C LEU A 30 -32.00 10.94 -16.18
N MET A 31 -33.29 10.73 -15.96
CA MET A 31 -34.30 11.80 -15.96
C MET A 31 -34.07 12.83 -14.86
N LYS A 32 -33.73 12.38 -13.66
CA LYS A 32 -33.36 13.28 -12.56
C LYS A 32 -32.07 14.05 -12.86
N SER A 33 -31.10 13.40 -13.51
CA SER A 33 -29.83 14.02 -13.90
C SER A 33 -30.04 15.13 -14.94
N LEU A 34 -30.92 14.91 -15.92
CA LEU A 34 -31.24 15.89 -16.95
C LEU A 34 -31.99 17.11 -16.42
N ASN A 35 -32.83 16.95 -15.40
CA ASN A 35 -33.51 18.09 -14.75
C ASN A 35 -32.53 19.12 -14.15
N ILE A 36 -31.26 18.76 -13.96
CA ILE A 36 -30.23 19.65 -13.39
C ILE A 36 -29.57 20.52 -14.48
N LEU A 37 -29.68 20.16 -15.77
CA LEU A 37 -29.04 20.84 -16.90
C LEU A 37 -29.70 22.19 -17.30
N GLU A 38 -30.36 22.84 -16.35
CA GLU A 38 -31.17 24.08 -16.48
C GLU A 38 -32.43 23.93 -17.36
N SER A 39 -33.55 24.44 -16.85
CA SER A 39 -34.81 24.50 -17.61
C SER A 39 -34.69 25.48 -18.78
N PRO A 40 -35.35 25.20 -19.92
CA PRO A 40 -35.48 26.18 -20.98
C PRO A 40 -36.12 27.48 -20.47
N THR A 41 -35.66 28.60 -20.99
CA THR A 41 -36.26 29.91 -20.77
C THR A 41 -37.64 29.99 -21.42
N GLU A 42 -38.47 30.94 -20.97
CA GLU A 42 -39.81 31.17 -21.53
C GLU A 42 -39.76 31.43 -23.05
N ALA A 43 -38.77 32.19 -23.54
CA ALA A 43 -38.58 32.43 -24.97
C ALA A 43 -38.18 31.17 -25.77
N GLU A 44 -37.41 30.28 -25.16
CA GLU A 44 -37.07 28.99 -25.75
C GLU A 44 -38.30 28.07 -25.76
N LEU A 45 -39.13 28.09 -24.71
CA LEU A 45 -40.40 27.35 -24.68
C LEU A 45 -41.41 27.88 -25.70
N GLU A 46 -41.52 29.19 -25.88
CA GLU A 46 -42.37 29.78 -26.93
C GLU A 46 -41.90 29.37 -28.33
N SER A 47 -40.58 29.37 -28.55
CA SER A 47 -39.98 28.81 -29.76
C SER A 47 -40.31 27.32 -29.88
N TYR A 48 -40.34 26.62 -28.73
CA TYR A 48 -40.69 25.21 -28.68
C TYR A 48 -42.17 24.91 -28.96
N ASP A 49 -43.07 25.80 -28.59
CA ASP A 49 -44.49 25.59 -28.88
C ASP A 49 -44.75 25.82 -30.36
N LYS A 50 -44.12 26.86 -30.93
CA LYS A 50 -44.28 27.22 -32.34
C LYS A 50 -43.86 26.09 -33.28
N TRP A 51 -42.62 25.62 -33.18
CA TRP A 51 -42.13 24.52 -34.05
C TRP A 51 -42.82 23.17 -33.75
N SER A 52 -43.49 22.98 -32.60
CA SER A 52 -44.14 21.73 -32.19
C SER A 52 -45.53 21.66 -32.81
N VAL A 53 -46.21 22.80 -32.90
CA VAL A 53 -47.38 22.98 -33.76
C VAL A 53 -47.00 22.71 -35.22
N GLU A 54 -45.92 23.31 -35.72
CA GLU A 54 -45.44 23.07 -37.09
C GLU A 54 -45.05 21.60 -37.34
N ALA A 55 -44.42 20.94 -36.36
CA ALA A 55 -44.11 19.52 -36.41
C ALA A 55 -45.37 18.65 -36.46
N THR A 56 -46.36 18.96 -35.62
CA THR A 56 -47.64 18.25 -35.57
C THR A 56 -48.42 18.42 -36.87
N GLU A 57 -48.41 19.61 -37.47
CA GLU A 57 -49.01 19.88 -38.79
C GLU A 57 -48.38 19.04 -39.91
N GLN A 58 -47.12 18.62 -39.74
CA GLN A 58 -46.38 17.78 -40.66
C GLN A 58 -46.41 16.28 -40.28
N ASP A 59 -47.19 15.90 -39.26
CA ASP A 59 -47.22 14.53 -38.71
C ASP A 59 -45.83 14.05 -38.27
N MET A 60 -45.06 14.95 -37.63
CA MET A 60 -43.69 14.71 -37.18
C MET A 60 -43.53 14.98 -35.69
N HIS A 61 -42.57 14.28 -35.06
CA HIS A 61 -42.16 14.63 -33.71
C HIS A 61 -41.39 15.96 -33.71
N PRO A 62 -41.52 16.84 -32.70
CA PRO A 62 -40.82 18.13 -32.66
C PRO A 62 -39.29 18.03 -32.86
N ILE A 63 -38.67 16.95 -32.38
CA ILE A 63 -37.24 16.66 -32.61
C ILE A 63 -36.95 16.37 -34.08
N GLN A 64 -37.82 15.60 -34.74
CA GLN A 64 -37.69 15.26 -36.16
C GLN A 64 -37.86 16.51 -37.03
N TYR A 65 -38.79 17.39 -36.63
CA TYR A 65 -38.97 18.70 -37.26
C TYR A 65 -37.76 19.60 -37.07
N ALA A 66 -37.22 19.68 -35.85
CA ALA A 66 -35.99 20.41 -35.55
C ALA A 66 -34.80 19.91 -36.39
N PHE A 67 -34.71 18.59 -36.59
CA PHE A 67 -33.67 17.96 -37.42
C PHE A 67 -33.79 18.31 -38.89
N ILE A 68 -34.96 18.07 -39.49
CA ILE A 68 -35.18 18.31 -40.92
C ILE A 68 -34.96 19.78 -41.26
N ASN A 69 -35.33 20.68 -40.35
CA ASN A 69 -35.20 22.12 -40.54
C ASN A 69 -33.88 22.70 -39.99
N SER A 70 -32.97 21.87 -39.48
CA SER A 70 -31.66 22.29 -38.94
C SER A 70 -31.76 23.46 -37.94
N LEU A 71 -32.73 23.40 -37.04
CA LEU A 71 -33.02 24.49 -36.10
C LEU A 71 -31.93 24.57 -35.03
N GLN A 72 -31.39 25.78 -34.80
CA GLN A 72 -30.45 26.00 -33.72
C GLN A 72 -31.17 25.91 -32.37
N VAL A 73 -30.63 25.08 -31.49
CA VAL A 73 -31.18 24.81 -30.16
C VAL A 73 -30.11 25.01 -29.11
N SER A 74 -30.47 25.73 -28.05
CA SER A 74 -29.59 25.86 -26.90
C SER A 74 -29.40 24.53 -26.18
N GLY A 75 -28.32 24.40 -25.40
CA GLY A 75 -28.08 23.23 -24.56
C GLY A 75 -29.23 22.93 -23.57
N ARG A 76 -29.93 23.96 -23.08
CA ARG A 76 -31.13 23.83 -22.22
C ARG A 76 -32.29 23.19 -22.97
N MET A 77 -32.53 23.66 -24.20
CA MET A 77 -33.57 23.09 -25.06
C MET A 77 -33.21 21.65 -25.48
N ILE A 78 -31.94 21.36 -25.79
CA ILE A 78 -31.49 19.98 -26.08
C ILE A 78 -31.75 19.07 -24.87
N SER A 79 -31.40 19.51 -23.66
CA SER A 79 -31.66 18.75 -22.43
C SER A 79 -33.15 18.51 -22.19
N PHE A 80 -34.00 19.50 -22.46
CA PHE A 80 -35.46 19.36 -22.40
C PHE A 80 -36.03 18.41 -23.45
N LEU A 81 -35.53 18.46 -24.69
CA LEU A 81 -35.91 17.53 -25.75
C LEU A 81 -35.49 16.09 -25.40
N LEU A 82 -34.28 15.92 -24.85
CA LEU A 82 -33.79 14.62 -24.38
C LEU A 82 -34.65 14.08 -23.23
N PHE A 83 -35.00 14.96 -22.29
CA PHE A 83 -35.90 14.66 -21.20
C PHE A 83 -37.28 14.20 -21.71
N GLN A 84 -37.87 14.90 -22.69
CA GLN A 84 -39.13 14.51 -23.32
C GLN A 84 -39.05 13.13 -23.97
N VAL A 85 -37.95 12.82 -24.67
CA VAL A 85 -37.71 11.50 -25.29
C VAL A 85 -37.64 10.40 -24.24
N LEU A 86 -36.80 10.58 -23.23
CA LEU A 86 -36.63 9.60 -22.16
C LEU A 86 -37.90 9.41 -21.32
N TYR A 87 -38.65 10.49 -21.05
CA TYR A 87 -39.94 10.42 -20.36
C TYR A 87 -40.99 9.64 -21.14
N SER A 88 -40.98 9.82 -22.46
CA SER A 88 -41.97 9.22 -23.36
C SER A 88 -41.57 7.81 -23.78
N TYR A 89 -40.31 7.41 -23.58
CA TYR A 89 -39.75 6.13 -24.03
C TYR A 89 -40.57 4.90 -23.60
N PRO A 90 -41.01 4.74 -22.33
CA PRO A 90 -41.83 3.59 -21.92
C PRO A 90 -43.20 3.53 -22.61
N LYS A 91 -43.66 4.65 -23.20
CA LYS A 91 -44.91 4.74 -23.97
C LYS A 91 -44.68 4.55 -25.47
N ILE A 92 -43.49 4.88 -25.98
CA ILE A 92 -43.11 4.78 -27.39
C ILE A 92 -42.90 3.32 -27.82
N THR A 93 -42.36 2.45 -26.97
CA THR A 93 -42.10 1.03 -27.29
C THR A 93 -43.36 0.17 -27.49
N LYS A 94 -44.57 0.70 -27.23
CA LYS A 94 -45.85 -0.01 -27.45
C LYS A 94 -46.58 0.38 -28.74
N VAL A 95 -46.03 1.28 -29.57
CA VAL A 95 -46.70 1.72 -30.80
C VAL A 95 -46.15 0.96 -32.01
N GLU A 96 -46.92 -0.01 -32.50
CA GLU A 96 -46.57 -0.92 -33.60
C GLU A 96 -46.42 -0.29 -34.99
N ASN A 97 -46.46 1.03 -35.15
CA ASN A 97 -46.36 1.66 -36.46
C ASN A 97 -45.60 3.01 -36.41
N GLY A 98 -44.31 2.97 -36.80
CA GLY A 98 -43.77 3.99 -37.70
C GLY A 98 -43.09 5.24 -37.15
N PHE A 99 -42.72 5.35 -35.87
CA PHE A 99 -41.90 6.49 -35.40
C PHE A 99 -40.45 6.12 -35.06
N VAL A 100 -39.55 6.71 -35.86
CA VAL A 100 -38.12 7.06 -35.69
C VAL A 100 -37.23 6.06 -34.95
N TYR A 101 -36.26 5.49 -35.68
CA TYR A 101 -35.13 4.76 -35.11
C TYR A 101 -34.44 5.68 -34.09
N VAL A 102 -34.29 5.20 -32.86
CA VAL A 102 -33.56 5.90 -31.79
C VAL A 102 -32.17 6.37 -32.27
N ASP A 103 -31.58 5.63 -33.21
CA ASP A 103 -30.34 5.96 -33.91
C ASP A 103 -30.40 7.32 -34.63
N ASP A 104 -31.51 7.69 -35.26
CA ASP A 104 -31.67 8.98 -35.96
C ASP A 104 -31.76 10.15 -34.95
N ALA A 105 -32.43 9.94 -33.82
CA ALA A 105 -32.51 10.94 -32.75
C ALA A 105 -31.15 11.14 -32.09
N VAL A 106 -30.42 10.05 -31.85
CA VAL A 106 -29.05 10.06 -31.33
C VAL A 106 -28.10 10.77 -32.30
N LEU A 107 -28.09 10.38 -33.58
CA LEU A 107 -27.26 11.01 -34.62
C LEU A 107 -27.57 12.51 -34.75
N PHE A 108 -28.83 12.89 -34.57
CA PHE A 108 -29.22 14.30 -34.57
C PHE A 108 -28.71 15.06 -33.35
N LEU A 109 -28.84 14.48 -32.15
CA LEU A 109 -28.34 15.09 -30.91
C LEU A 109 -26.81 15.25 -30.97
N GLU A 110 -26.09 14.28 -31.51
CA GLU A 110 -24.65 14.38 -31.78
C GLU A 110 -24.32 15.50 -32.78
N LYS A 111 -25.17 15.68 -33.79
CA LYS A 111 -24.98 16.69 -34.84
C LYS A 111 -25.30 18.12 -34.40
N LEU A 112 -26.27 18.31 -33.50
CA LEU A 112 -26.59 19.61 -32.90
C LEU A 112 -25.50 20.10 -31.94
N TRP A 113 -24.62 19.20 -31.49
CA TRP A 113 -23.75 19.42 -30.35
C TRP A 113 -22.36 19.98 -30.67
N THR A 114 -22.11 20.40 -31.91
CA THR A 114 -20.78 20.85 -32.35
C THR A 114 -20.29 22.19 -31.76
N GLU A 115 -21.01 22.81 -30.79
CA GLU A 115 -20.64 24.11 -30.21
C GLU A 115 -20.06 24.01 -28.78
N LYS A 116 -18.90 24.66 -28.58
CA LYS A 116 -18.05 24.67 -27.37
C LYS A 116 -18.59 25.44 -26.16
N GLU A 117 -19.84 25.91 -26.16
CA GLU A 117 -20.28 26.98 -25.24
C GLU A 117 -21.09 26.54 -24.01
N VAL A 118 -21.35 25.24 -23.84
CA VAL A 118 -22.14 24.77 -22.67
C VAL A 118 -21.19 24.19 -21.61
N LYS A 119 -21.21 24.79 -20.40
CA LYS A 119 -20.50 24.28 -19.21
C LYS A 119 -20.81 22.83 -18.86
N ASP A 120 -21.90 22.30 -19.40
CA ASP A 120 -22.51 21.03 -19.03
C ASP A 120 -22.38 19.98 -20.13
N SER A 121 -21.53 20.26 -21.12
CA SER A 121 -21.51 19.48 -22.35
C SER A 121 -21.01 18.03 -22.18
N GLN A 122 -20.13 17.82 -21.21
CA GLN A 122 -19.68 16.48 -20.87
C GLN A 122 -20.81 15.63 -20.24
N MET A 123 -21.57 16.20 -19.30
CA MET A 123 -22.63 15.48 -18.58
C MET A 123 -23.75 15.04 -19.53
N LEU A 124 -24.18 15.93 -20.42
CA LEU A 124 -25.21 15.60 -21.41
C LEU A 124 -24.72 14.52 -22.39
N GLY A 125 -23.46 14.59 -22.84
CA GLY A 125 -22.85 13.56 -23.68
C GLY A 125 -22.87 12.17 -23.02
N LEU A 126 -22.51 12.10 -21.74
CA LEU A 126 -22.55 10.84 -20.98
C LEU A 126 -23.96 10.29 -20.80
N VAL A 127 -24.95 11.16 -20.57
CA VAL A 127 -26.37 10.73 -20.49
C VAL A 127 -26.83 10.14 -21.81
N ILE A 128 -26.44 10.74 -22.95
CA ILE A 128 -26.75 10.24 -24.29
C ILE A 128 -26.09 8.87 -24.52
N GLU A 129 -24.79 8.72 -24.22
CA GLU A 129 -24.10 7.43 -24.36
C GLU A 129 -24.69 6.35 -23.45
N CYS A 130 -24.97 6.68 -22.18
CA CYS A 130 -25.63 5.77 -21.25
C CYS A 130 -27.00 5.33 -21.77
N PHE A 131 -27.77 6.25 -22.37
CA PHE A 131 -29.06 5.94 -22.96
C PHE A 131 -28.92 4.98 -24.15
N LYS A 132 -27.96 5.19 -25.06
CA LYS A 132 -27.72 4.27 -26.18
C LYS A 132 -27.43 2.85 -25.72
N GLU A 133 -26.57 2.68 -24.73
CA GLU A 133 -26.26 1.35 -24.20
C GLU A 133 -27.46 0.74 -23.46
N LEU A 134 -28.26 1.56 -22.74
CA LEU A 134 -29.49 1.10 -22.08
C LEU A 134 -30.55 0.62 -23.09
N MET A 135 -30.62 1.25 -24.26
CA MET A 135 -31.49 0.83 -25.35
C MET A 135 -31.14 -0.55 -25.89
N LEU A 136 -29.84 -0.80 -26.10
CA LEU A 136 -29.34 -2.13 -26.46
C LEU A 136 -29.66 -3.13 -25.35
N PHE A 137 -29.50 -2.73 -24.09
CA PHE A 137 -29.78 -3.57 -22.93
C PHE A 137 -31.26 -4.00 -22.86
N ASP A 138 -32.19 -3.09 -23.13
CA ASP A 138 -33.64 -3.37 -23.09
C ASP A 138 -34.08 -4.32 -24.22
N GLN A 139 -33.40 -4.31 -25.36
CA GLN A 139 -33.73 -5.18 -26.50
C GLN A 139 -33.19 -6.62 -26.36
N LEU A 140 -32.18 -6.84 -25.52
CA LEU A 140 -31.54 -8.15 -25.39
C LEU A 140 -32.28 -9.08 -24.41
N VAL A 141 -32.49 -10.34 -24.80
CA VAL A 141 -33.05 -11.38 -23.90
C VAL A 141 -32.11 -11.66 -22.73
N LYS A 142 -30.79 -11.61 -22.98
CA LYS A 142 -29.74 -11.69 -21.96
C LYS A 142 -28.62 -10.72 -22.34
N PRO A 143 -28.41 -9.65 -21.56
CA PRO A 143 -27.36 -8.67 -21.82
C PRO A 143 -25.96 -9.27 -21.57
N GLU A 144 -24.97 -8.85 -22.36
CA GLU A 144 -23.57 -9.21 -22.15
C GLU A 144 -22.99 -8.46 -20.94
N ASP A 145 -22.06 -9.08 -20.21
CA ASP A 145 -21.43 -8.46 -19.05
C ASP A 145 -20.69 -7.17 -19.41
N GLN A 146 -20.11 -7.08 -20.61
CA GLN A 146 -19.47 -5.86 -21.09
C GLN A 146 -20.44 -4.68 -21.22
N LEU A 147 -21.69 -4.92 -21.66
CA LEU A 147 -22.70 -3.88 -21.79
C LEU A 147 -23.12 -3.32 -20.43
N LEU A 148 -23.31 -4.21 -19.45
CA LEU A 148 -23.57 -3.84 -18.05
C LEU A 148 -22.45 -2.98 -17.46
N LEU A 149 -21.19 -3.38 -17.70
CA LEU A 149 -20.02 -2.63 -17.24
C LEU A 149 -19.90 -1.25 -17.91
N LYS A 150 -20.26 -1.13 -19.19
CA LYS A 150 -20.29 0.17 -19.88
C LYS A 150 -21.36 1.10 -19.30
N ILE A 151 -22.59 0.62 -19.13
CA ILE A 151 -23.68 1.41 -18.52
C ILE A 151 -23.27 1.88 -17.13
N GLY A 152 -22.71 0.98 -16.32
CA GLY A 152 -22.17 1.33 -15.01
C GLY A 152 -21.05 2.39 -15.09
N ALA A 153 -20.20 2.38 -16.11
CA ALA A 153 -19.10 3.35 -16.24
C ALA A 153 -19.62 4.75 -16.57
N TYR A 154 -20.64 4.84 -17.43
CA TYR A 154 -21.30 6.11 -17.70
C TYR A 154 -22.03 6.65 -16.48
N LEU A 155 -22.77 5.83 -15.74
CA LEU A 155 -23.48 6.27 -14.54
C LEU A 155 -22.52 6.70 -13.42
N GLU A 156 -21.38 6.03 -13.27
CA GLU A 156 -20.30 6.46 -12.37
C GLU A 156 -19.80 7.86 -12.75
N GLU A 157 -19.48 8.10 -14.02
CA GLU A 157 -19.00 9.42 -14.47
C GLU A 157 -20.08 10.51 -14.32
N ILE A 158 -21.35 10.18 -14.61
CA ILE A 158 -22.49 11.07 -14.38
C ILE A 158 -22.59 11.42 -12.88
N SER A 159 -22.44 10.45 -11.99
CA SER A 159 -22.51 10.68 -10.55
C SER A 159 -21.41 11.62 -10.04
N TYR A 160 -20.18 11.49 -10.55
CA TYR A 160 -19.08 12.39 -10.21
C TYR A 160 -19.37 13.83 -10.65
N LEU A 161 -19.89 14.01 -11.86
CA LEU A 161 -20.27 15.33 -12.37
C LEU A 161 -21.42 15.96 -11.58
N LEU A 162 -22.36 15.14 -11.08
CA LEU A 162 -23.45 15.59 -10.21
C LEU A 162 -22.96 16.05 -8.82
N ASP A 163 -22.00 15.34 -8.24
CA ASP A 163 -21.41 15.70 -6.94
C ASP A 163 -20.68 17.05 -7.00
N LEU A 164 -19.93 17.28 -8.08
CA LEU A 164 -19.27 18.56 -8.35
C LEU A 164 -20.26 19.74 -8.44
N ARG A 165 -21.53 19.49 -8.77
CA ARG A 165 -22.59 20.49 -8.91
C ARG A 165 -23.43 20.72 -7.65
N TYR A 166 -23.07 20.07 -6.53
CA TYR A 166 -23.78 20.14 -5.25
C TYR A 166 -25.20 19.52 -5.21
N SER A 167 -25.53 18.57 -6.11
CA SER A 167 -26.88 17.95 -6.15
C SER A 167 -26.93 16.60 -5.41
N SER A 168 -27.35 16.61 -4.13
CA SER A 168 -27.22 15.42 -3.27
C SER A 168 -28.12 14.24 -3.61
N PRO A 169 -29.45 14.41 -3.80
CA PRO A 169 -30.34 13.25 -3.96
C PRO A 169 -30.11 12.52 -5.29
N GLN A 170 -29.76 13.27 -6.33
CA GLN A 170 -29.49 12.75 -7.66
C GLN A 170 -28.14 12.04 -7.73
N THR A 171 -27.11 12.58 -7.09
CA THR A 171 -25.81 11.91 -6.97
C THR A 171 -25.97 10.56 -6.28
N ILE A 172 -26.64 10.53 -5.13
CA ILE A 172 -26.85 9.31 -4.34
C ILE A 172 -27.71 8.30 -5.12
N GLY A 173 -28.80 8.75 -5.74
CA GLY A 173 -29.63 7.90 -6.60
C GLY A 173 -28.83 7.29 -7.76
N THR A 174 -27.98 8.09 -8.42
CA THR A 174 -27.13 7.61 -9.51
C THR A 174 -26.12 6.59 -9.01
N LEU A 175 -25.49 6.83 -7.86
CA LEU A 175 -24.54 5.89 -7.26
C LEU A 175 -25.23 4.58 -6.86
N LEU A 176 -26.41 4.61 -6.26
CA LEU A 176 -27.20 3.42 -5.91
C LEU A 176 -27.52 2.55 -7.14
N THR A 177 -27.96 3.20 -8.22
CA THR A 177 -28.20 2.54 -9.51
C THR A 177 -26.89 1.93 -10.03
N THR A 178 -25.81 2.70 -10.05
CA THR A 178 -24.48 2.27 -10.52
C THR A 178 -23.95 1.06 -9.73
N ILE A 179 -24.06 1.08 -8.40
CA ILE A 179 -23.68 -0.02 -7.51
C ILE A 179 -24.43 -1.29 -7.89
N SER A 180 -25.72 -1.18 -8.23
CA SER A 180 -26.55 -2.32 -8.62
C SER A 180 -26.11 -2.97 -9.94
N PHE A 181 -25.57 -2.19 -10.90
CA PHE A 181 -24.98 -2.73 -12.14
C PHE A 181 -23.68 -3.49 -11.90
N TYR A 182 -22.84 -2.98 -11.00
CA TYR A 182 -21.55 -3.61 -10.69
C TYR A 182 -21.64 -4.74 -9.68
N LYS A 183 -22.71 -4.81 -8.86
CA LYS A 183 -22.79 -5.69 -7.70
C LYS A 183 -22.49 -7.15 -8.00
N ASP A 184 -22.94 -7.67 -9.14
CA ASP A 184 -22.71 -9.08 -9.50
C ASP A 184 -21.63 -9.24 -10.60
N LYS A 185 -20.90 -8.17 -10.94
CA LYS A 185 -20.02 -8.09 -12.12
C LYS A 185 -18.60 -7.60 -11.80
N ASP A 186 -18.49 -6.60 -10.95
CA ASP A 186 -17.25 -6.00 -10.48
C ASP A 186 -17.41 -5.56 -9.03
N ASN A 187 -17.31 -6.54 -8.13
CA ASN A 187 -17.46 -6.35 -6.69
C ASN A 187 -16.48 -5.30 -6.14
N SER A 188 -15.24 -5.26 -6.63
CA SER A 188 -14.25 -4.26 -6.20
C SER A 188 -14.71 -2.85 -6.53
N LYS A 189 -15.33 -2.66 -7.69
CA LYS A 189 -15.86 -1.37 -8.11
C LYS A 189 -17.12 -0.99 -7.35
N SER A 190 -18.03 -1.93 -7.13
CA SER A 190 -19.21 -1.71 -6.27
C SER A 190 -18.85 -1.24 -4.87
N ILE A 191 -17.84 -1.85 -4.23
CA ILE A 191 -17.41 -1.44 -2.88
C ILE A 191 -16.88 0.00 -2.87
N LYS A 192 -16.09 0.38 -3.89
CA LYS A 192 -15.59 1.76 -4.03
C LYS A 192 -16.74 2.76 -4.19
N LEU A 193 -17.71 2.43 -5.03
CA LEU A 193 -18.89 3.26 -5.25
C LEU A 193 -19.76 3.35 -3.99
N CYS A 194 -19.93 2.26 -3.24
CA CYS A 194 -20.60 2.29 -1.94
C CYS A 194 -19.90 3.24 -0.97
N ASN A 195 -18.57 3.18 -0.85
CA ASN A 195 -17.82 4.07 0.02
C ASN A 195 -17.96 5.54 -0.41
N TYR A 196 -17.85 5.80 -1.71
CA TYR A 196 -18.05 7.15 -2.25
C TYR A 196 -19.49 7.64 -2.02
N ALA A 197 -20.50 6.79 -2.22
CA ALA A 197 -21.90 7.13 -1.94
C ALA A 197 -22.15 7.41 -0.46
N ILE A 198 -21.49 6.68 0.43
CA ILE A 198 -21.53 6.95 1.87
C ILE A 198 -20.93 8.33 2.16
N GLU A 199 -19.77 8.67 1.59
CA GLU A 199 -19.13 9.97 1.73
C GLU A 199 -20.02 11.12 1.22
N VAL A 200 -20.63 10.95 0.04
CA VAL A 200 -21.61 11.88 -0.54
C VAL A 200 -22.84 12.02 0.36
N SER A 201 -23.46 10.92 0.80
CA SER A 201 -24.61 10.96 1.70
C SER A 201 -24.28 11.69 3.00
N PHE A 202 -23.06 11.53 3.49
CA PHE A 202 -22.56 12.25 4.64
C PHE A 202 -22.27 13.74 4.39
N LYS A 203 -21.73 14.09 3.23
CA LYS A 203 -21.52 15.48 2.79
C LYS A 203 -22.83 16.26 2.76
N TYR A 204 -23.94 15.58 2.47
CA TYR A 204 -25.25 16.19 2.28
C TYR A 204 -26.32 15.79 3.30
N ALA A 205 -25.95 15.12 4.40
CA ALA A 205 -26.85 14.67 5.46
C ALA A 205 -28.08 13.88 4.97
N SER A 206 -27.90 12.95 4.02
CA SER A 206 -28.98 12.11 3.48
C SER A 206 -29.44 11.05 4.49
N GLU A 207 -30.74 10.73 4.47
CA GLU A 207 -31.33 9.62 5.24
C GLU A 207 -30.95 8.23 4.69
N ASP A 208 -30.40 8.17 3.46
CA ASP A 208 -30.09 6.91 2.75
C ASP A 208 -28.82 6.19 3.26
N ILE A 209 -28.11 6.75 4.24
CA ILE A 209 -26.85 6.19 4.78
C ILE A 209 -27.05 4.75 5.26
N THR A 210 -28.15 4.46 5.97
CA THR A 210 -28.44 3.11 6.46
C THR A 210 -28.56 2.11 5.30
N ILE A 211 -29.22 2.50 4.20
CA ILE A 211 -29.41 1.65 3.02
C ILE A 211 -28.06 1.38 2.35
N LEU A 212 -27.22 2.40 2.20
CA LEU A 212 -25.89 2.27 1.61
C LEU A 212 -24.97 1.36 2.44
N LEU A 213 -24.98 1.51 3.78
CA LEU A 213 -24.25 0.61 4.67
C LEU A 213 -24.76 -0.84 4.55
N ALA A 214 -26.08 -1.05 4.50
CA ALA A 214 -26.68 -2.37 4.31
C ALA A 214 -26.33 -2.99 2.95
N GLN A 215 -26.32 -2.21 1.87
CA GLN A 215 -25.89 -2.66 0.55
C GLN A 215 -24.40 -3.04 0.53
N THR A 216 -23.56 -2.24 1.19
CA THR A 216 -22.12 -2.53 1.32
C THR A 216 -21.90 -3.88 2.00
N VAL A 217 -22.63 -4.15 3.09
CA VAL A 217 -22.63 -5.44 3.79
C VAL A 217 -23.05 -6.58 2.87
N ASP A 218 -24.15 -6.41 2.14
CA ASP A 218 -24.67 -7.45 1.25
C ASP A 218 -23.68 -7.79 0.12
N ILE A 219 -23.03 -6.79 -0.48
CA ILE A 219 -22.00 -6.98 -1.51
C ILE A 219 -20.77 -7.70 -0.94
N LEU A 220 -20.28 -7.24 0.23
CA LEU A 220 -19.10 -7.80 0.85
C LEU A 220 -19.32 -9.23 1.35
N THR A 221 -20.51 -9.56 1.83
CA THR A 221 -20.85 -10.91 2.28
C THR A 221 -20.93 -11.91 1.12
N ILE A 222 -21.56 -11.52 0.00
CA ILE A 222 -21.53 -12.31 -1.24
C ILE A 222 -20.08 -12.58 -1.67
N HIS A 223 -19.24 -11.54 -1.68
CA HIS A 223 -17.83 -11.68 -2.06
C HIS A 223 -17.02 -12.51 -1.05
N ALA A 224 -17.35 -12.46 0.24
CA ALA A 224 -16.67 -13.21 1.29
C ALA A 224 -16.99 -14.72 1.27
N ASP A 225 -18.12 -15.10 0.68
CA ASP A 225 -18.47 -16.50 0.41
C ASP A 225 -17.61 -17.10 -0.71
N GLU A 226 -17.33 -16.32 -1.75
CA GLU A 226 -16.45 -16.71 -2.85
C GLU A 226 -14.95 -16.60 -2.48
N TYR A 227 -14.60 -15.59 -1.70
CA TYR A 227 -13.21 -15.20 -1.39
C TYR A 227 -13.03 -15.04 0.13
N PRO A 228 -12.56 -16.09 0.84
CA PRO A 228 -12.45 -16.08 2.30
C PRO A 228 -11.60 -14.94 2.90
N ASP A 229 -10.64 -14.42 2.14
CA ASP A 229 -9.81 -13.26 2.49
C ASP A 229 -10.61 -11.97 2.68
N ARG A 230 -11.86 -11.94 2.23
CA ARG A 230 -12.75 -10.77 2.27
C ARG A 230 -13.75 -10.81 3.43
N ARG A 231 -13.72 -11.89 4.23
CA ARG A 231 -14.60 -12.05 5.40
C ARG A 231 -14.41 -10.96 6.45
N VAL A 232 -13.18 -10.47 6.64
CA VAL A 232 -12.91 -9.34 7.55
C VAL A 232 -13.62 -8.07 7.07
N SER A 233 -13.56 -7.77 5.77
CA SER A 233 -14.24 -6.59 5.22
C SER A 233 -15.75 -6.69 5.39
N ALA A 234 -16.34 -7.86 5.16
CA ALA A 234 -17.75 -8.11 5.40
C ALA A 234 -18.13 -7.99 6.88
N PHE A 235 -17.28 -8.51 7.78
CA PHE A 235 -17.43 -8.39 9.23
C PHE A 235 -17.42 -6.93 9.67
N ASP A 236 -16.44 -6.16 9.22
CA ASP A 236 -16.26 -4.74 9.57
C ASP A 236 -17.41 -3.88 9.08
N ALA A 237 -17.90 -4.15 7.86
CA ALA A 237 -19.07 -3.46 7.31
C ALA A 237 -20.33 -3.77 8.14
N MET A 238 -20.51 -5.01 8.58
CA MET A 238 -21.65 -5.41 9.41
C MET A 238 -21.58 -4.78 10.81
N ASP A 239 -20.41 -4.82 11.44
CA ASP A 239 -20.18 -4.17 12.75
C ASP A 239 -20.46 -2.66 12.67
N ARG A 240 -19.95 -2.00 11.62
CA ARG A 240 -20.20 -0.58 11.34
C ARG A 240 -21.69 -0.28 11.19
N LEU A 241 -22.42 -1.07 10.40
CA LEU A 241 -23.86 -0.90 10.21
C LEU A 241 -24.62 -1.02 11.54
N ILE A 242 -24.33 -2.06 12.33
CA ILE A 242 -24.99 -2.30 13.60
C ILE A 242 -24.75 -1.15 14.58
N ARG A 243 -23.51 -0.65 14.67
CA ARG A 243 -23.16 0.47 15.56
C ARG A 243 -23.76 1.79 15.11
N TYR A 244 -23.79 2.06 13.81
CA TYR A 244 -24.48 3.23 13.27
C TYR A 244 -25.95 3.25 13.67
N LEU A 245 -26.63 2.10 13.54
CA LEU A 245 -28.02 1.94 13.98
C LEU A 245 -28.18 2.14 15.50
N LEU A 246 -27.25 1.67 16.33
CA LEU A 246 -27.30 1.85 17.79
C LEU A 246 -27.22 3.33 18.17
N VAL A 247 -26.35 4.09 17.50
CA VAL A 247 -26.24 5.55 17.68
C VAL A 247 -27.53 6.23 17.24
N LYS A 248 -28.08 5.89 16.08
CA LYS A 248 -29.32 6.49 15.55
C LYS A 248 -30.56 6.19 16.42
N GLN A 249 -30.68 4.96 16.93
CA GLN A 249 -31.75 4.55 17.87
C GLN A 249 -31.75 5.38 19.16
N SER A 250 -30.57 5.77 19.65
CA SER A 250 -30.48 6.61 20.85
C SER A 250 -31.01 8.04 20.62
N GLN A 251 -31.20 8.46 19.36
CA GLN A 251 -31.55 9.83 18.97
C GLN A 251 -32.99 9.96 18.44
N THR A 252 -33.62 8.90 17.93
CA THR A 252 -34.97 8.93 17.30
C THR A 252 -35.68 7.56 17.35
N GLU A 253 -37.02 7.53 17.28
CA GLU A 253 -37.77 6.28 17.07
C GLU A 253 -37.41 5.64 15.71
N ILE A 254 -37.18 4.32 15.71
CA ILE A 254 -36.78 3.52 14.53
C ILE A 254 -37.82 3.68 13.40
N ALA A 255 -37.39 4.11 12.22
CA ALA A 255 -38.28 4.29 11.08
C ALA A 255 -38.60 2.95 10.40
N SER A 256 -39.69 2.87 9.62
CA SER A 256 -40.11 1.64 8.92
C SER A 256 -39.08 1.06 7.93
N HIS A 257 -38.14 1.89 7.45
CA HIS A 257 -37.07 1.45 6.55
C HIS A 257 -35.98 0.66 7.29
N ASP A 258 -35.84 0.88 8.60
CA ASP A 258 -34.88 0.17 9.43
C ASP A 258 -35.30 -1.29 9.67
N GLU A 259 -36.59 -1.65 9.53
CA GLU A 259 -37.07 -3.03 9.70
C GLU A 259 -36.51 -3.98 8.62
N LYS A 260 -36.44 -3.52 7.36
CA LYS A 260 -35.81 -4.28 6.27
C LYS A 260 -34.31 -4.47 6.49
N VAL A 261 -33.65 -3.45 7.04
CA VAL A 261 -32.22 -3.48 7.36
C VAL A 261 -31.96 -4.44 8.52
N LEU A 262 -32.79 -4.41 9.56
CA LEU A 262 -32.71 -5.37 10.67
C LEU A 262 -32.91 -6.81 10.20
N GLN A 263 -33.82 -7.05 9.28
CA GLN A 263 -34.02 -8.37 8.66
C GLN A 263 -32.79 -8.80 7.83
N LEU A 264 -32.17 -7.87 7.10
CA LEU A 264 -30.94 -8.15 6.35
C LEU A 264 -29.78 -8.52 7.28
N ILE A 265 -29.63 -7.82 8.41
CA ILE A 265 -28.62 -8.13 9.42
C ILE A 265 -28.88 -9.52 10.00
N GLU A 266 -30.12 -9.81 10.41
CA GLU A 266 -30.51 -11.12 10.97
C GLU A 266 -30.22 -12.26 9.99
N ASN A 267 -30.62 -12.11 8.73
CA ASN A 267 -30.37 -13.10 7.68
C ASN A 267 -28.88 -13.35 7.50
N ASN A 268 -28.07 -12.28 7.39
CA ASN A 268 -26.63 -12.41 7.20
C ASN A 268 -25.94 -13.07 8.40
N ILE A 269 -26.24 -12.66 9.64
CA ILE A 269 -25.67 -13.28 10.84
C ILE A 269 -26.09 -14.75 10.97
N GLY A 270 -27.34 -15.07 10.62
CA GLY A 270 -27.86 -16.45 10.65
C GLY A 270 -27.21 -17.37 9.61
N MET A 271 -26.98 -16.86 8.39
CA MET A 271 -26.40 -17.63 7.29
C MET A 271 -24.87 -17.74 7.39
N ASN A 272 -24.19 -16.68 7.79
CA ASN A 272 -22.73 -16.57 7.71
C ASN A 272 -22.08 -16.80 9.07
N LYS A 273 -21.48 -17.99 9.25
CA LYS A 273 -20.86 -18.40 10.53
C LYS A 273 -19.80 -17.40 11.03
N TYR A 274 -19.07 -16.76 10.12
CA TYR A 274 -18.03 -15.80 10.46
C TYR A 274 -18.57 -14.47 11.02
N LEU A 275 -19.85 -14.15 10.81
CA LEU A 275 -20.50 -12.97 11.39
C LEU A 275 -21.13 -13.22 12.76
N ARG A 276 -21.14 -14.47 13.24
CA ARG A 276 -21.76 -14.85 14.52
C ARG A 276 -21.28 -14.04 15.73
N PRO A 277 -20.00 -13.64 15.85
CA PRO A 277 -19.56 -12.80 16.97
C PRO A 277 -20.34 -11.48 17.08
N LEU A 278 -20.89 -10.96 15.97
CA LEU A 278 -21.71 -9.73 15.95
C LEU A 278 -23.15 -9.94 16.41
N ALA A 279 -23.60 -11.19 16.62
CA ALA A 279 -24.97 -11.50 17.01
C ALA A 279 -25.38 -10.79 18.30
N CYS A 280 -24.47 -10.66 19.28
CA CYS A 280 -24.86 -9.99 20.53
C CYS A 280 -24.97 -8.47 20.37
N LEU A 281 -24.23 -7.82 19.45
CA LEU A 281 -24.45 -6.40 19.13
C LEU A 281 -25.81 -6.20 18.45
N TYR A 282 -26.16 -7.10 17.53
CA TYR A 282 -27.49 -7.10 16.91
C TYR A 282 -28.61 -7.26 17.95
N CYS A 283 -28.42 -8.10 18.98
CA CYS A 283 -29.39 -8.22 20.06
C CYS A 283 -29.63 -6.91 20.82
N CYS A 284 -28.60 -6.06 20.94
CA CYS A 284 -28.72 -4.73 21.55
C CYS A 284 -29.66 -3.82 20.74
N LEU A 285 -29.65 -3.91 19.41
CA LEU A 285 -30.52 -3.12 18.52
C LEU A 285 -32.00 -3.48 18.63
N ASN A 286 -32.32 -4.75 18.92
CA ASN A 286 -33.68 -5.26 18.80
C ASN A 286 -34.50 -5.20 20.11
N GLY A 287 -33.98 -4.53 21.15
CA GLY A 287 -34.75 -4.17 22.36
C GLY A 287 -35.56 -5.31 23.00
N VAL A 288 -35.08 -6.55 22.96
CA VAL A 288 -35.77 -7.76 23.49
C VAL A 288 -37.13 -8.07 22.80
N LYS A 289 -37.42 -7.54 21.59
CA LYS A 289 -38.56 -8.02 20.78
C LYS A 289 -38.11 -9.13 19.82
N GLY A 290 -37.82 -10.27 20.41
CA GLY A 290 -37.32 -11.45 19.71
C GLY A 290 -36.12 -11.96 20.46
N LYS A 291 -36.31 -13.00 21.28
CA LYS A 291 -35.19 -13.78 21.78
C LYS A 291 -34.67 -14.57 20.59
N PRO A 292 -33.51 -14.26 19.99
CA PRO A 292 -32.84 -15.31 19.22
C PRO A 292 -32.71 -16.51 20.15
N GLU A 293 -33.01 -17.72 19.65
CA GLU A 293 -32.72 -18.92 20.44
C GLU A 293 -31.25 -18.81 20.89
N PRO A 294 -30.98 -18.87 22.20
CA PRO A 294 -29.62 -18.69 22.69
C PRO A 294 -28.74 -19.74 22.03
N PHE A 295 -27.77 -19.28 21.23
CA PHE A 295 -26.81 -20.17 20.61
C PHE A 295 -26.18 -21.04 21.71
N PRO A 296 -26.04 -22.37 21.51
CA PRO A 296 -25.67 -23.31 22.58
C PRO A 296 -24.46 -22.87 23.40
N ASP A 297 -23.46 -22.27 22.76
CA ASP A 297 -22.22 -21.83 23.40
C ASP A 297 -22.34 -20.48 24.13
N LEU A 298 -23.21 -19.56 23.65
CA LEU A 298 -23.49 -18.27 24.30
C LEU A 298 -24.54 -18.38 25.42
N SER A 299 -25.30 -19.48 25.46
CA SER A 299 -26.34 -19.70 26.46
C SER A 299 -25.79 -19.72 27.90
N VAL A 300 -24.57 -20.21 28.09
CA VAL A 300 -23.94 -20.35 29.43
C VAL A 300 -23.61 -18.98 30.04
N ILE A 301 -23.19 -18.01 29.21
CA ILE A 301 -22.81 -16.65 29.65
C ILE A 301 -24.05 -15.74 29.73
N SER A 302 -25.02 -15.96 28.84
CA SER A 302 -26.10 -15.00 28.60
C SER A 302 -27.39 -15.27 29.40
N THR A 303 -27.65 -16.51 29.82
CA THR A 303 -28.89 -16.90 30.52
C THR A 303 -29.19 -16.14 31.83
N PRO A 304 -28.21 -15.73 32.66
CA PRO A 304 -28.47 -14.90 33.85
C PRO A 304 -28.80 -13.44 33.51
N VAL A 305 -28.25 -12.92 32.41
CA VAL A 305 -28.31 -11.50 32.00
C VAL A 305 -29.67 -11.17 31.36
N TRP A 306 -30.21 -12.08 30.55
CA TRP A 306 -31.50 -11.90 29.85
C TRP A 306 -32.76 -12.03 30.73
N LYS A 307 -32.60 -12.30 32.03
CA LYS A 307 -33.73 -12.39 32.99
C LYS A 307 -34.01 -11.09 33.74
N LYS A 308 -33.20 -10.04 33.52
CA LYS A 308 -33.34 -8.74 34.19
C LYS A 308 -34.05 -7.71 33.27
N PRO A 309 -34.67 -6.66 33.85
CA PRO A 309 -35.20 -5.52 33.10
C PRO A 309 -34.12 -4.84 32.23
N PHE A 310 -34.51 -4.18 31.14
CA PHE A 310 -33.59 -3.55 30.19
C PHE A 310 -32.66 -2.52 30.85
N GLU A 311 -33.14 -1.76 31.83
CA GLU A 311 -32.34 -0.79 32.57
C GLU A 311 -31.24 -1.45 33.40
N ALA A 312 -31.57 -2.57 34.05
CA ALA A 312 -30.60 -3.39 34.78
C ALA A 312 -29.67 -4.15 33.82
N TRP A 313 -30.10 -4.41 32.59
CA TRP A 313 -29.26 -4.96 31.54
C TRP A 313 -28.22 -3.94 31.09
N VAL A 314 -28.58 -2.67 30.84
CA VAL A 314 -27.64 -1.59 30.48
C VAL A 314 -26.60 -1.35 31.59
N GLU A 315 -27.00 -1.38 32.87
CA GLU A 315 -26.05 -1.28 34.00
C GLU A 315 -25.09 -2.47 34.07
N ASN A 316 -25.57 -3.70 33.86
CA ASN A 316 -24.72 -4.91 33.87
C ASN A 316 -23.94 -5.10 32.56
N PHE A 317 -24.37 -4.50 31.46
CA PHE A 317 -23.70 -4.51 30.16
C PHE A 317 -22.33 -3.86 30.28
N SER A 318 -22.18 -2.82 31.12
CA SER A 318 -20.87 -2.23 31.44
C SER A 318 -19.89 -3.19 32.14
N ALA A 319 -20.40 -4.23 32.82
CA ALA A 319 -19.62 -5.23 33.53
C ALA A 319 -19.32 -6.49 32.69
N VAL A 320 -20.14 -6.78 31.68
CA VAL A 320 -20.00 -7.93 30.73
C VAL A 320 -19.40 -7.48 29.39
N SER A 321 -19.37 -6.17 29.12
CA SER A 321 -18.90 -5.57 27.86
C SER A 321 -17.48 -6.00 27.50
N ASN A 322 -16.60 -6.20 28.49
CA ASN A 322 -15.22 -6.59 28.22
C ASN A 322 -15.14 -7.99 27.58
N ASP A 323 -15.83 -8.98 28.13
CA ASP A 323 -15.78 -10.36 27.60
C ASP A 323 -16.44 -10.46 26.22
N PHE A 324 -17.53 -9.71 25.99
CA PHE A 324 -18.21 -9.68 24.71
C PHE A 324 -17.42 -8.95 23.62
N MET A 325 -16.81 -7.81 23.96
CA MET A 325 -15.96 -7.07 23.02
C MET A 325 -14.70 -7.86 22.67
N LEU A 326 -14.17 -8.64 23.61
CA LEU A 326 -13.11 -9.62 23.34
C LEU A 326 -13.57 -10.69 22.35
N GLU A 327 -14.78 -11.23 22.50
CA GLU A 327 -15.33 -12.23 21.56
C GLU A 327 -15.50 -11.66 20.14
N ILE A 328 -15.95 -10.41 20.00
CA ILE A 328 -15.99 -9.72 18.69
C ILE A 328 -14.57 -9.54 18.13
N ALA A 329 -13.64 -9.07 18.94
CA ALA A 329 -12.26 -8.81 18.51
C ALA A 329 -11.54 -10.11 18.09
N ASP A 330 -11.71 -11.18 18.88
CA ASP A 330 -11.19 -12.51 18.57
C ASP A 330 -11.86 -13.07 17.30
N GLY A 331 -13.19 -12.98 17.22
CA GLY A 331 -13.96 -13.45 16.08
C GLY A 331 -13.65 -12.71 14.78
N ARG A 332 -13.41 -11.39 14.84
CA ARG A 332 -12.91 -10.59 13.71
C ARG A 332 -11.51 -11.05 13.30
N PHE A 333 -10.64 -11.29 14.27
CA PHE A 333 -9.26 -11.67 14.01
C PHE A 333 -9.12 -13.06 13.39
N ASP A 334 -9.95 -14.03 13.79
CA ASP A 334 -9.95 -15.37 13.20
C ASP A 334 -10.24 -15.36 11.68
N LEU A 335 -10.68 -14.22 11.14
CA LEU A 335 -10.92 -13.99 9.72
C LEU A 335 -9.72 -13.35 9.00
N LEU A 336 -8.74 -12.79 9.71
CA LEU A 336 -7.54 -12.21 9.12
C LEU A 336 -6.65 -13.33 8.56
N LEU A 337 -6.31 -13.26 7.28
CA LEU A 337 -5.39 -14.22 6.66
C LEU A 337 -4.00 -14.13 7.32
N HIS A 338 -3.56 -15.24 7.90
CA HIS A 338 -2.22 -15.36 8.45
C HIS A 338 -1.21 -15.58 7.31
N LYS A 339 -0.52 -14.53 6.86
CA LYS A 339 0.76 -14.71 6.13
C LYS A 339 1.84 -15.01 7.15
N GLU A 340 2.27 -16.26 7.26
CA GLU A 340 3.15 -16.70 8.37
C GLU A 340 4.54 -16.03 8.39
N THR A 341 4.98 -15.45 7.27
CA THR A 341 6.33 -14.89 7.12
C THR A 341 6.38 -13.38 7.36
N LEU A 342 7.27 -12.96 8.26
CA LEU A 342 7.74 -11.59 8.35
C LEU A 342 8.55 -11.27 7.08
N MET A 343 8.29 -10.12 6.44
CA MET A 343 9.04 -9.66 5.27
C MET A 343 9.17 -8.14 5.26
N VAL A 344 10.35 -7.63 4.91
CA VAL A 344 10.55 -6.23 4.53
C VAL A 344 9.96 -5.97 3.16
N ASN A 345 9.18 -4.90 3.09
CA ASN A 345 8.84 -4.31 1.81
C ASN A 345 9.95 -3.33 1.40
N PHE A 346 10.80 -3.76 0.48
CA PHE A 346 11.90 -2.99 -0.08
C PHE A 346 11.46 -1.67 -0.75
N ASN A 347 10.17 -1.53 -1.10
CA ASN A 347 9.63 -0.36 -1.77
C ASN A 347 9.34 0.82 -0.84
N ASN A 348 8.94 0.52 0.40
CA ASN A 348 8.55 1.55 1.37
C ASN A 348 9.30 1.43 2.72
N TRP A 349 10.24 0.48 2.82
CA TRP A 349 11.06 0.15 4.00
C TRP A 349 10.23 -0.11 5.24
N THR A 350 9.10 -0.80 5.05
CA THR A 350 8.21 -1.19 6.14
C THR A 350 8.33 -2.68 6.41
N LEU A 351 8.14 -3.04 7.68
CA LEU A 351 7.98 -4.44 8.07
C LEU A 351 6.53 -4.85 7.82
N SER A 352 6.36 -5.93 7.05
CA SER A 352 5.09 -6.63 6.95
C SER A 352 5.23 -7.94 7.71
N TYR A 353 4.70 -7.96 8.93
CA TYR A 353 4.58 -9.19 9.70
C TYR A 353 3.11 -9.42 9.98
N SER A 354 2.50 -10.52 9.53
CA SER A 354 1.09 -10.74 9.90
C SER A 354 0.90 -10.68 11.43
N LYS A 355 1.83 -11.24 12.21
CA LYS A 355 1.71 -11.23 13.67
C LYS A 355 1.78 -9.83 14.27
N MET A 356 2.68 -8.97 13.77
CA MET A 356 2.73 -7.56 14.21
C MET A 356 1.73 -6.63 13.48
N LEU A 357 1.09 -7.10 12.41
CA LEU A 357 -0.07 -6.46 11.76
C LEU A 357 -1.39 -6.81 12.47
N ASN A 358 -1.35 -7.77 13.38
CA ASN A 358 -2.53 -8.22 14.11
C ASN A 358 -2.42 -7.97 15.62
N SER A 359 -1.21 -7.76 16.12
CA SER A 359 -0.91 -7.41 17.50
C SER A 359 0.26 -6.45 17.51
N ILE A 360 0.38 -5.57 18.51
CA ILE A 360 1.60 -4.77 18.69
C ILE A 360 2.17 -5.03 20.08
N PRO A 361 3.50 -5.05 20.23
CA PRO A 361 4.11 -5.01 21.54
C PRO A 361 3.56 -3.80 22.31
N HIS A 362 3.15 -4.01 23.56
CA HIS A 362 2.78 -2.97 24.50
C HIS A 362 2.99 -3.44 25.94
N GLY A 363 3.58 -2.60 26.80
CA GLY A 363 4.01 -3.00 28.13
C GLY A 363 5.10 -4.06 28.09
N ASP A 364 4.92 -5.14 28.85
CA ASP A 364 5.81 -6.31 28.90
C ASP A 364 5.35 -7.47 28.00
N SER A 365 4.33 -7.25 27.15
CA SER A 365 3.64 -8.32 26.41
C SER A 365 4.56 -9.16 25.55
N ILE A 366 5.58 -8.56 24.94
CA ILE A 366 6.54 -9.25 24.08
C ILE A 366 7.22 -10.43 24.81
N LEU A 367 7.46 -10.30 26.12
CA LEU A 367 8.12 -11.33 26.94
C LEU A 367 7.29 -12.61 27.09
N LYS A 368 6.01 -12.54 26.74
CA LYS A 368 5.04 -13.61 26.94
C LYS A 368 4.50 -14.15 25.61
N GLU A 369 5.16 -13.89 24.50
CA GLU A 369 4.85 -14.50 23.20
C GLU A 369 5.21 -16.00 23.19
N GLU A 370 4.33 -16.83 22.63
CA GLU A 370 4.51 -18.30 22.57
C GLU A 370 5.78 -18.69 21.80
N GLN A 371 6.04 -18.03 20.68
CA GLN A 371 7.20 -18.25 19.79
C GLN A 371 8.21 -17.09 19.84
N LEU A 372 8.41 -16.52 21.03
CA LEU A 372 9.27 -15.34 21.23
C LEU A 372 10.65 -15.49 20.55
N GLY A 373 11.30 -16.64 20.70
CA GLY A 373 12.63 -16.87 20.11
C GLY A 373 12.67 -16.68 18.59
N ASN A 374 11.76 -17.34 17.86
CA ASN A 374 11.69 -17.23 16.40
C ASN A 374 11.42 -15.77 15.99
N MET A 375 10.43 -15.15 16.63
CA MET A 375 10.06 -13.78 16.32
C MET A 375 11.20 -12.78 16.58
N LEU A 376 12.04 -12.97 17.61
CA LEU A 376 13.20 -12.11 17.85
C LEU A 376 14.25 -12.25 16.75
N LEU A 377 14.51 -13.47 16.28
CA LEU A 377 15.46 -13.72 15.20
C LEU A 377 14.93 -13.17 13.86
N ASP A 378 13.66 -13.46 13.54
CA ASP A 378 12.98 -12.91 12.36
C ASP A 378 13.03 -11.36 12.37
N LEU A 379 12.67 -10.75 13.50
CA LEU A 379 12.68 -9.28 13.62
C LEU A 379 14.09 -8.72 13.43
N LYS A 380 15.11 -9.38 13.98
CA LYS A 380 16.51 -8.98 13.81
C LYS A 380 16.96 -9.08 12.35
N HIS A 381 16.58 -10.17 11.68
CA HIS A 381 16.83 -10.39 10.27
C HIS A 381 16.28 -9.24 9.43
N GLU A 382 14.99 -8.94 9.59
CA GLU A 382 14.37 -7.87 8.81
C GLU A 382 14.81 -6.47 9.19
N LEU A 383 15.08 -6.19 10.48
CA LEU A 383 15.67 -4.91 10.88
C LEU A 383 17.02 -4.70 10.20
N THR A 384 17.79 -5.77 9.97
CA THR A 384 19.06 -5.69 9.23
C THR A 384 18.82 -5.24 7.79
N HIS A 385 17.81 -5.78 7.10
CA HIS A 385 17.41 -5.33 5.76
C HIS A 385 17.05 -3.84 5.76
N VAL A 386 16.19 -3.39 6.69
CA VAL A 386 15.78 -1.98 6.74
C VAL A 386 16.95 -1.06 7.02
N TYR A 387 17.80 -1.37 7.99
CA TYR A 387 18.99 -0.54 8.26
C TYR A 387 19.98 -0.55 7.09
N SER A 388 20.11 -1.65 6.35
CA SER A 388 20.95 -1.72 5.16
C SER A 388 20.43 -0.84 4.02
N LEU A 389 19.10 -0.79 3.85
CA LEU A 389 18.44 0.10 2.90
C LEU A 389 18.47 1.56 3.35
N PHE A 390 18.57 1.82 4.65
CA PHE A 390 18.81 3.15 5.22
C PHE A 390 20.28 3.60 5.03
N GLY A 391 20.72 3.57 3.77
CA GLY A 391 22.06 3.87 3.29
C GLY A 391 22.06 4.22 1.80
N VAL A 392 23.24 4.16 1.17
CA VAL A 392 23.45 4.60 -0.22
C VAL A 392 22.58 3.85 -1.23
N ILE A 393 22.44 2.53 -1.06
CA ILE A 393 21.72 1.66 -1.99
C ILE A 393 20.22 2.01 -1.98
N GLY A 394 19.62 2.07 -0.80
CA GLY A 394 18.22 2.45 -0.67
C GLY A 394 17.97 3.90 -1.08
N LEU A 395 18.87 4.84 -0.75
CA LEU A 395 18.79 6.22 -1.26
C LEU A 395 18.73 6.24 -2.80
N THR A 396 19.58 5.46 -3.47
CA THR A 396 19.61 5.35 -4.93
C THR A 396 18.32 4.75 -5.48
N LEU A 397 17.81 3.67 -4.86
CA LEU A 397 16.52 3.07 -5.23
C LEU A 397 15.37 4.07 -5.08
N ASN A 398 15.35 4.85 -4.00
CA ASN A 398 14.33 5.88 -3.78
C ASN A 398 14.43 7.00 -4.80
N ILE A 399 15.63 7.44 -5.18
CA ILE A 399 15.81 8.43 -6.26
C ILE A 399 15.21 7.91 -7.57
N MET A 400 15.44 6.64 -7.93
CA MET A 400 14.84 6.01 -9.11
C MET A 400 13.30 6.03 -9.04
N ARG A 401 12.75 5.59 -7.91
CA ARG A 401 11.30 5.54 -7.66
C ARG A 401 10.66 6.92 -7.70
N TRP A 402 11.29 7.92 -7.10
CA TRP A 402 10.80 9.29 -7.15
C TRP A 402 10.87 9.88 -8.56
N THR A 403 11.91 9.51 -9.34
CA THR A 403 11.99 9.92 -10.74
C THR A 403 10.84 9.31 -11.56
N LEU A 404 10.33 8.11 -11.23
CA LEU A 404 9.11 7.58 -11.83
C LEU A 404 7.89 8.47 -11.54
N VAL A 405 7.75 8.93 -10.29
CA VAL A 405 6.66 9.86 -9.92
C VAL A 405 6.75 11.17 -10.72
N ASP A 406 7.96 11.72 -10.89
CA ASP A 406 8.18 12.91 -11.72
C ASP A 406 7.82 12.65 -13.20
N LEU A 407 8.18 11.49 -13.75
CA LEU A 407 7.82 11.12 -15.12
C LEU A 407 6.31 10.98 -15.30
N GLU A 408 5.60 10.44 -14.32
CA GLU A 408 4.13 10.38 -14.36
C GLU A 408 3.51 11.78 -14.28
N ALA A 409 4.04 12.67 -13.47
CA ALA A 409 3.61 14.07 -13.43
C ALA A 409 3.85 14.78 -14.77
N ILE A 410 5.00 14.55 -15.40
CA ILE A 410 5.31 15.07 -16.74
C ILE A 410 4.32 14.53 -17.78
N LEU A 411 4.09 13.21 -17.79
CA LEU A 411 3.14 12.56 -18.70
C LEU A 411 1.73 13.14 -18.55
N PHE A 412 1.30 13.39 -17.30
CA PHE A 412 0.03 14.06 -17.01
C PHE A 412 0.00 15.45 -17.64
N LEU A 413 0.98 16.31 -17.33
CA LEU A 413 1.01 17.71 -17.76
C LEU A 413 1.06 17.86 -19.29
N ASP A 414 1.82 17.01 -19.97
CA ASP A 414 1.91 17.04 -21.44
C ASP A 414 0.57 16.69 -22.11
N ASN A 415 -0.21 15.80 -21.48
CA ASN A 415 -1.51 15.35 -21.99
C ASN A 415 -2.69 16.17 -21.45
N SER A 416 -2.49 16.93 -20.37
CA SER A 416 -3.51 17.77 -19.74
C SER A 416 -3.53 19.20 -20.26
N SER A 417 -2.71 19.56 -21.25
CA SER A 417 -2.60 20.89 -21.89
C SER A 417 -3.91 21.48 -22.46
N LYS A 418 -5.04 20.76 -22.35
CA LYS A 418 -6.41 21.22 -22.63
C LYS A 418 -7.18 21.67 -21.38
N MET A 419 -6.62 21.58 -20.18
CA MET A 419 -7.23 22.01 -18.91
C MET A 419 -6.60 23.32 -18.44
N ASP A 420 -7.42 24.35 -18.21
CA ASP A 420 -7.05 25.67 -17.65
C ASP A 420 -6.62 25.61 -16.15
N THR A 421 -6.14 24.46 -15.68
CA THR A 421 -5.76 24.20 -14.29
C THR A 421 -4.32 24.61 -14.02
N SER A 422 -4.04 25.15 -12.84
CA SER A 422 -2.66 25.41 -12.43
C SER A 422 -1.87 24.09 -12.36
N THR A 423 -0.56 24.13 -12.59
CA THR A 423 0.32 22.94 -12.51
C THR A 423 0.19 22.21 -11.17
N ASP A 424 -0.02 22.94 -10.07
CA ASP A 424 -0.16 22.35 -8.75
C ASP A 424 -1.51 21.61 -8.59
N ASP A 425 -2.62 22.15 -9.12
CA ASP A 425 -3.94 21.50 -9.07
C ASP A 425 -3.96 20.20 -9.89
N ALA A 426 -3.33 20.24 -11.07
CA ALA A 426 -3.12 19.09 -11.95
C ALA A 426 -2.36 17.94 -11.24
N ILE A 427 -1.31 18.28 -10.49
CA ILE A 427 -0.52 17.30 -9.73
C ILE A 427 -1.34 16.73 -8.56
N ILE A 428 -2.14 17.55 -7.88
CA ILE A 428 -3.05 17.08 -6.83
C ILE A 428 -4.09 16.11 -7.42
N GLU A 429 -4.64 16.39 -8.60
CA GLU A 429 -5.55 15.48 -9.30
C GLU A 429 -4.90 14.14 -9.66
N LEU A 430 -3.67 14.17 -10.18
CA LEU A 430 -2.91 12.94 -10.43
C LEU A 430 -2.71 12.12 -9.14
N PHE A 431 -2.31 12.78 -8.05
CA PHE A 431 -2.11 12.10 -6.76
C PHE A 431 -3.41 11.54 -6.18
N ASN A 432 -4.55 12.22 -6.39
CA ASN A 432 -5.87 11.73 -6.00
C ASN A 432 -6.28 10.45 -6.74
N SER A 433 -5.86 10.30 -8.00
CA SER A 433 -6.21 9.13 -8.81
C SER A 433 -5.63 7.82 -8.27
N GLY A 434 -4.49 7.92 -7.56
CA GLY A 434 -3.77 6.77 -7.01
C GLY A 434 -3.33 5.72 -8.05
N LYS A 435 -3.20 6.13 -9.32
CA LYS A 435 -2.84 5.24 -10.44
C LYS A 435 -1.98 5.97 -11.45
N PRO A 436 -1.08 5.28 -12.17
CA PRO A 436 -0.37 5.88 -13.31
C PRO A 436 -1.36 6.56 -14.25
N PHE A 437 -0.96 7.68 -14.85
CA PHE A 437 -1.85 8.47 -15.70
C PHE A 437 -2.36 7.62 -16.89
N PRO A 438 -3.69 7.56 -17.12
CA PRO A 438 -4.25 6.80 -18.23
C PRO A 438 -3.92 7.47 -19.56
N MET A 439 -3.05 6.83 -20.32
CA MET A 439 -2.64 7.31 -21.64
C MET A 439 -3.70 6.96 -22.69
N ARG A 440 -4.19 7.96 -23.44
CA ARG A 440 -5.21 7.78 -24.50
C ARG A 440 -4.73 8.26 -25.87
N GLU A 441 -4.15 9.46 -25.94
CA GLU A 441 -3.67 10.03 -27.20
C GLU A 441 -2.22 9.56 -27.46
N PRO A 442 -1.88 9.13 -28.69
CA PRO A 442 -0.51 8.79 -29.05
C PRO A 442 0.35 10.05 -29.26
N SER A 443 1.54 10.08 -28.66
CA SER A 443 2.51 11.17 -28.81
C SER A 443 3.94 10.63 -28.75
N ILE A 444 4.82 11.19 -29.58
CA ILE A 444 6.27 10.90 -29.61
C ILE A 444 6.90 11.17 -28.23
N ILE A 445 6.51 12.28 -27.59
CA ILE A 445 7.03 12.68 -26.28
C ILE A 445 6.54 11.69 -25.21
N SER A 446 5.27 11.30 -25.26
CA SER A 446 4.73 10.31 -24.32
C SER A 446 5.35 8.91 -24.50
N LEU A 447 5.67 8.52 -25.73
CA LEU A 447 6.37 7.25 -25.98
C LEU A 447 7.80 7.28 -25.39
N LEU A 448 8.49 8.41 -25.50
CA LEU A 448 9.79 8.60 -24.83
C LEU A 448 9.69 8.51 -23.30
N HIS A 449 8.71 9.17 -22.68
CA HIS A 449 8.57 9.14 -21.22
C HIS A 449 8.16 7.77 -20.68
N THR A 450 7.25 7.08 -21.37
CA THR A 450 6.86 5.72 -20.99
C THR A 450 8.00 4.71 -21.16
N GLU A 451 8.84 4.86 -22.19
CA GLU A 451 10.08 4.11 -22.33
C GLU A 451 11.04 4.37 -21.17
N ARG A 452 11.25 5.64 -20.80
CA ARG A 452 12.08 6.01 -19.64
C ARG A 452 11.54 5.39 -18.34
N SER A 453 10.23 5.42 -18.11
CA SER A 453 9.63 4.79 -16.94
C SER A 453 9.92 3.29 -16.89
N ALA A 454 9.77 2.59 -18.02
CA ALA A 454 10.07 1.16 -18.11
C ALA A 454 11.58 0.86 -17.88
N GLU A 455 12.47 1.69 -18.42
CA GLU A 455 13.92 1.56 -18.20
C GLU A 455 14.30 1.77 -16.74
N ILE A 456 13.69 2.73 -16.05
CA ILE A 456 13.93 2.98 -14.63
C ILE A 456 13.41 1.80 -13.78
N GLU A 457 12.23 1.25 -14.08
CA GLU A 457 11.72 0.04 -13.41
C GLU A 457 12.70 -1.14 -13.58
N ASN A 458 13.28 -1.32 -14.77
CA ASN A 458 14.28 -2.37 -15.03
C ASN A 458 15.56 -2.16 -14.20
N LYS A 459 16.04 -0.90 -14.09
CA LYS A 459 17.20 -0.56 -13.26
C LYS A 459 16.95 -0.79 -11.78
N ILE A 460 15.74 -0.50 -11.29
CA ILE A 460 15.32 -0.81 -9.91
C ILE A 460 15.42 -2.32 -9.68
N GLN A 461 14.82 -3.14 -10.54
CA GLN A 461 14.91 -4.60 -10.44
C GLN A 461 16.36 -5.08 -10.48
N SER A 462 17.18 -4.52 -11.37
CA SER A 462 18.59 -4.87 -11.50
C SER A 462 19.38 -4.56 -10.21
N MET A 463 19.14 -3.40 -9.59
CA MET A 463 19.73 -3.04 -8.31
C MET A 463 19.27 -3.99 -7.21
N GLU A 464 17.96 -4.22 -7.07
CA GLU A 464 17.40 -5.11 -6.05
C GLU A 464 17.98 -6.52 -6.17
N GLN A 465 17.94 -7.13 -7.36
CA GLN A 465 18.46 -8.48 -7.59
C GLN A 465 19.97 -8.61 -7.33
N THR A 466 20.74 -7.56 -7.61
CA THR A 466 22.20 -7.57 -7.40
C THR A 466 22.57 -7.49 -5.92
N TRP A 467 21.83 -6.70 -5.14
CA TRP A 467 22.13 -6.47 -3.73
C TRP A 467 21.38 -7.40 -2.78
N THR A 468 20.27 -8.02 -3.19
CA THR A 468 19.49 -8.95 -2.35
C THR A 468 20.36 -10.03 -1.72
N PRO A 469 21.23 -10.77 -2.45
CA PRO A 469 22.06 -11.80 -1.81
C PRO A 469 22.95 -11.23 -0.69
N TRP A 470 23.57 -10.07 -0.90
CA TRP A 470 24.36 -9.41 0.14
C TRP A 470 23.52 -9.09 1.38
N PHE A 471 22.34 -8.49 1.20
CA PHE A 471 21.46 -8.15 2.31
C PHE A 471 20.99 -9.38 3.08
N GLU A 472 20.64 -10.46 2.38
CA GLU A 472 20.24 -11.74 3.00
C GLU A 472 21.41 -12.37 3.76
N GLY A 473 22.61 -12.33 3.18
CA GLY A 473 23.83 -12.79 3.85
C GLY A 473 24.15 -12.01 5.13
N LEU A 474 24.03 -10.68 5.06
CA LEU A 474 24.27 -9.79 6.20
C LEU A 474 23.21 -9.98 7.29
N ALA A 475 21.93 -10.14 6.92
CA ALA A 475 20.83 -10.40 7.82
C ALA A 475 21.00 -11.74 8.56
N LEU A 476 21.33 -12.83 7.85
CA LEU A 476 21.67 -14.11 8.47
C LEU A 476 22.90 -14.01 9.38
N TYR A 477 23.93 -13.28 8.95
CA TYR A 477 25.10 -13.07 9.81
C TYR A 477 24.73 -12.30 11.07
N GLY A 478 23.92 -11.25 10.98
CA GLY A 478 23.41 -10.52 12.15
C GLY A 478 22.54 -11.38 13.06
N GLU A 479 21.67 -12.19 12.49
CA GLU A 479 20.80 -13.13 13.21
C GLU A 479 21.60 -14.10 14.08
N PHE A 480 22.71 -14.65 13.55
CA PHE A 480 23.46 -15.74 14.20
C PHE A 480 24.79 -15.35 14.82
N ALA A 481 25.41 -14.23 14.44
CA ALA A 481 26.73 -13.82 14.95
C ALA A 481 26.63 -12.69 15.98
N ASP A 482 25.68 -11.77 15.84
CA ASP A 482 25.58 -10.61 16.73
C ASP A 482 24.96 -11.01 18.08
N ASP A 483 25.79 -10.98 19.13
CA ASP A 483 25.38 -11.22 20.51
C ASP A 483 25.48 -9.90 21.29
N PRO A 484 24.34 -9.29 21.65
CA PRO A 484 24.38 -8.03 22.40
C PRO A 484 25.02 -8.17 23.78
N THR A 485 25.08 -9.37 24.36
CA THR A 485 25.63 -9.59 25.71
C THR A 485 27.16 -9.56 25.77
N LEU A 486 27.84 -9.63 24.62
CA LEU A 486 29.30 -9.66 24.53
C LEU A 486 29.94 -8.27 24.55
N ASP A 487 29.17 -7.21 24.27
CA ASP A 487 29.65 -5.83 24.21
C ASP A 487 28.60 -4.85 24.78
N PRO A 488 28.49 -4.74 26.11
CA PRO A 488 27.49 -3.89 26.74
C PRO A 488 27.76 -2.39 26.52
N GLU A 489 28.96 -2.00 26.08
CA GLU A 489 29.33 -0.60 25.90
C GLU A 489 28.93 -0.06 24.52
N ILE A 490 28.90 -0.91 23.48
CA ILE A 490 28.64 -0.50 22.10
C ILE A 490 27.44 -1.26 21.54
N GLU A 491 26.28 -0.61 21.51
CA GLU A 491 25.06 -1.22 20.98
C GLU A 491 24.97 -1.15 19.46
N SER A 492 24.55 -2.27 18.85
CA SER A 492 24.05 -2.24 17.47
C SER A 492 22.75 -1.43 17.41
N PRO A 493 22.53 -0.61 16.37
CA PRO A 493 21.27 0.13 16.20
C PRO A 493 20.05 -0.80 16.14
N ILE A 494 20.22 -2.04 15.67
CA ILE A 494 19.15 -3.05 15.64
C ILE A 494 18.75 -3.46 17.06
N ASN A 495 19.72 -3.74 17.92
CA ASN A 495 19.47 -4.14 19.30
C ASN A 495 18.84 -2.99 20.12
N LEU A 496 19.17 -1.73 19.79
CA LEU A 496 18.49 -0.55 20.35
C LEU A 496 17.01 -0.48 19.98
N VAL A 497 16.65 -0.80 18.74
CA VAL A 497 15.24 -0.87 18.35
C VAL A 497 14.56 -2.02 19.09
N MET A 498 15.17 -3.20 19.12
CA MET A 498 14.55 -4.36 19.74
C MET A 498 14.38 -4.22 21.27
N SER A 499 15.34 -3.64 21.98
CA SER A 499 15.25 -3.42 23.42
C SER A 499 14.12 -2.44 23.80
N ASN A 500 13.77 -1.53 22.89
CA ASN A 500 12.65 -0.60 23.05
C ASN A 500 11.26 -1.21 22.75
N LEU A 501 11.14 -2.52 22.49
CA LEU A 501 9.84 -3.19 22.34
C LEU A 501 9.11 -3.40 23.69
N ILE A 502 9.83 -3.25 24.81
CA ILE A 502 9.27 -3.27 26.16
C ILE A 502 8.99 -1.85 26.60
N ASP A 503 7.74 -1.55 26.97
CA ASP A 503 7.38 -0.23 27.46
C ASP A 503 7.71 -0.09 28.95
N TYR A 504 8.26 1.06 29.33
CA TYR A 504 8.41 1.43 30.73
C TYR A 504 7.05 1.80 31.31
N ILE A 505 6.61 1.08 32.34
CA ILE A 505 5.38 1.39 33.08
C ILE A 505 5.77 1.95 34.45
N PRO A 506 5.63 3.27 34.69
CA PRO A 506 5.93 3.83 36.00
C PRO A 506 5.03 3.22 37.07
N ASP A 507 5.59 2.95 38.26
CA ASP A 507 4.79 2.48 39.39
C ASP A 507 3.78 3.57 39.79
N THR A 508 2.51 3.36 39.44
CA THR A 508 1.40 4.29 39.67
C THR A 508 1.12 4.53 41.15
N LYS A 509 1.72 3.73 42.06
CA LYS A 509 1.64 3.95 43.51
C LYS A 509 2.52 5.12 43.98
N ASN A 510 3.56 5.46 43.23
CA ASN A 510 4.41 6.61 43.51
C ASN A 510 3.89 7.83 42.74
N LYS A 511 3.36 8.82 43.47
CA LYS A 511 2.82 10.08 42.90
C LYS A 511 3.88 11.03 42.33
N HIS A 512 5.14 10.63 42.29
CA HIS A 512 6.24 11.43 41.75
C HIS A 512 6.65 10.88 40.40
N ALA A 513 6.86 11.79 39.44
CA ALA A 513 7.48 11.42 38.17
C ALA A 513 8.86 10.80 38.46
N PRO A 514 9.21 9.67 37.83
CA PRO A 514 10.49 9.02 38.05
C PRO A 514 11.64 9.97 37.72
N THR A 515 12.67 9.95 38.56
CA THR A 515 13.91 10.70 38.34
C THR A 515 14.62 10.17 37.09
N LEU A 516 15.50 10.98 36.49
CA LEU A 516 16.29 10.55 35.33
C LEU A 516 17.15 9.31 35.66
N ASP A 517 17.71 9.25 36.87
CA ASP A 517 18.53 8.12 37.33
C ASP A 517 17.74 6.81 37.48
N GLU A 518 16.49 6.88 37.97
CA GLU A 518 15.60 5.72 38.03
C GLU A 518 15.29 5.19 36.63
N ILE A 519 15.09 6.09 35.66
CA ILE A 519 14.82 5.71 34.27
C ILE A 519 16.04 5.10 33.63
N ILE A 520 17.23 5.68 33.81
CA ILE A 520 18.48 5.12 33.32
C ILE A 520 18.70 3.71 33.91
N THR A 521 18.44 3.54 35.21
CA THR A 521 18.59 2.25 35.88
C THR A 521 17.62 1.21 35.34
N GLN A 522 16.34 1.57 35.18
CA GLN A 522 15.32 0.67 34.63
C GLN A 522 15.57 0.36 33.16
N ALA A 523 16.00 1.35 32.38
CA ALA A 523 16.40 1.17 30.99
C ALA A 523 17.51 0.15 30.87
N ARG A 524 18.52 0.22 31.74
CA ARG A 524 19.60 -0.77 31.81
C ARG A 524 19.08 -2.16 32.15
N ILE A 525 18.22 -2.31 33.16
CA ILE A 525 17.65 -3.61 33.54
C ILE A 525 16.82 -4.22 32.40
N HIS A 526 15.96 -3.43 31.77
CA HIS A 526 15.14 -3.86 30.63
C HIS A 526 16.01 -4.28 29.45
N ARG A 527 17.03 -3.48 29.15
CA ARG A 527 18.02 -3.77 28.13
C ARG A 527 18.74 -5.09 28.42
N ASP A 528 19.36 -5.24 29.58
CA ASP A 528 20.09 -6.46 29.97
C ASP A 528 19.18 -7.71 29.87
N THR A 529 17.91 -7.56 30.27
CA THR A 529 16.91 -8.63 30.17
C THR A 529 16.63 -9.00 28.72
N PHE A 530 16.46 -8.01 27.85
CA PHE A 530 16.14 -8.21 26.44
C PHE A 530 17.33 -8.76 25.65
N GLU A 531 18.54 -8.24 25.88
CA GLU A 531 19.78 -8.73 25.28
C GLU A 531 20.00 -10.21 25.59
N LYS A 532 19.75 -10.60 26.85
CA LYS A 532 19.81 -11.99 27.27
C LYS A 532 18.79 -12.87 26.52
N LEU A 533 17.56 -12.39 26.32
CA LEU A 533 16.55 -13.13 25.55
C LEU A 533 16.97 -13.34 24.09
N CYS A 534 17.60 -12.34 23.48
CA CYS A 534 18.13 -12.46 22.12
C CYS A 534 19.26 -13.48 22.05
N SER A 535 20.19 -13.45 23.01
CA SER A 535 21.27 -14.44 23.10
C SER A 535 20.74 -15.86 23.33
N ASP A 536 19.79 -16.04 24.26
CA ASP A 536 19.16 -17.32 24.56
C ASP A 536 18.39 -17.87 23.35
N ALA A 537 17.65 -17.02 22.63
CA ALA A 537 16.95 -17.40 21.40
C ALA A 537 17.94 -17.92 20.35
N LYS A 538 18.97 -17.14 20.06
CA LYS A 538 20.03 -17.52 19.13
C LYS A 538 20.67 -18.86 19.50
N GLN A 539 21.06 -19.07 20.75
CA GLN A 539 21.68 -20.32 21.21
C GLN A 539 20.74 -21.53 21.11
N LYS A 540 19.44 -21.33 21.37
CA LYS A 540 18.47 -22.43 21.43
C LYS A 540 18.00 -22.90 20.06
N ILE A 541 17.79 -21.98 19.12
CA ILE A 541 17.13 -22.29 17.83
C ILE A 541 17.92 -21.83 16.60
N GLY A 542 18.90 -20.93 16.73
CA GLY A 542 19.58 -20.33 15.58
C GLY A 542 20.27 -21.35 14.67
N LYS A 543 20.88 -22.38 15.27
CA LYS A 543 21.52 -23.48 14.53
C LYS A 543 20.54 -24.28 13.66
N ASP A 544 19.34 -24.55 14.19
CA ASP A 544 18.31 -25.30 13.47
C ASP A 544 17.68 -24.45 12.35
N LEU A 545 17.66 -23.12 12.51
CA LEU A 545 17.17 -22.15 11.53
C LEU A 545 18.16 -21.88 10.39
N LEU A 546 19.47 -21.89 10.65
CA LEU A 546 20.48 -21.65 9.61
C LEU A 546 20.42 -22.69 8.49
N TRP A 547 20.13 -23.95 8.81
CA TRP A 547 20.13 -25.04 7.83
C TRP A 547 19.15 -24.83 6.66
N PRO A 548 17.85 -24.56 6.89
CA PRO A 548 16.90 -24.22 5.83
C PRO A 548 17.40 -23.17 4.84
N TYR A 549 18.05 -22.10 5.33
CA TYR A 549 18.57 -21.02 4.47
C TYR A 549 19.70 -21.47 3.55
N LEU A 550 20.51 -22.44 3.98
CA LEU A 550 21.68 -22.91 3.23
C LEU A 550 21.38 -24.13 2.34
N LYS A 551 20.13 -24.62 2.35
CA LYS A 551 19.63 -25.63 1.42
C LYS A 551 19.49 -24.91 0.06
N GLY A 552 20.20 -25.36 -0.98
CA GLY A 552 20.33 -24.68 -2.29
C GLY A 552 19.04 -24.28 -3.02
N SER A 553 17.85 -24.57 -2.48
CA SER A 553 16.57 -24.01 -2.90
C SER A 553 16.46 -22.49 -2.74
N HIS A 554 17.27 -21.87 -1.88
CA HIS A 554 17.23 -20.42 -1.65
C HIS A 554 18.50 -19.73 -2.15
N LYS A 555 18.55 -19.50 -3.47
CA LYS A 555 19.72 -19.00 -4.19
C LYS A 555 20.28 -17.67 -3.68
N GLN A 556 19.48 -16.85 -2.98
CA GLN A 556 19.91 -15.58 -2.42
C GLN A 556 20.70 -15.69 -1.10
N TYR A 557 20.40 -16.68 -0.24
CA TYR A 557 20.95 -16.70 1.12
C TYR A 557 22.37 -17.27 1.18
N LEU A 558 22.60 -18.44 0.57
CA LEU A 558 23.89 -19.13 0.67
C LEU A 558 25.05 -18.30 0.09
N PRO A 559 24.98 -17.78 -1.16
CA PRO A 559 26.05 -16.94 -1.72
C PRO A 559 26.35 -15.70 -0.89
N GLY A 560 25.29 -15.01 -0.45
CA GLY A 560 25.39 -13.86 0.42
C GLY A 560 26.09 -14.16 1.73
N TYR A 561 25.61 -15.18 2.43
CA TYR A 561 26.13 -15.58 3.73
C TYR A 561 27.61 -15.97 3.65
N LEU A 562 27.99 -16.78 2.65
CA LEU A 562 29.39 -17.15 2.43
C LEU A 562 30.27 -15.96 2.05
N THR A 563 29.74 -14.99 1.29
CA THR A 563 30.47 -13.75 0.96
C THR A 563 30.78 -12.94 2.21
N VAL A 564 29.78 -12.72 3.08
CA VAL A 564 29.96 -12.04 4.36
C VAL A 564 30.99 -12.78 5.22
N ARG A 565 30.89 -14.10 5.30
CA ARG A 565 31.83 -14.94 6.06
C ARG A 565 33.26 -14.83 5.55
N ASN A 566 33.47 -14.88 4.23
CA ASN A 566 34.78 -14.72 3.60
C ASN A 566 35.42 -13.36 3.94
N ILE A 567 34.64 -12.28 3.92
CA ILE A 567 35.14 -10.94 4.27
C ILE A 567 35.58 -10.88 5.73
N VAL A 568 34.76 -11.39 6.65
CA VAL A 568 35.11 -11.43 8.08
C VAL A 568 36.35 -12.30 8.33
N ALA A 569 36.47 -13.44 7.65
CA ALA A 569 37.65 -14.29 7.73
C ALA A 569 38.92 -13.55 7.29
N LYS A 570 38.87 -12.83 6.16
CA LYS A 570 39.98 -11.98 5.69
C LYS A 570 40.35 -10.90 6.71
N TRP A 571 39.38 -10.24 7.34
CA TRP A 571 39.66 -9.25 8.39
C TRP A 571 40.33 -9.88 9.61
N ARG A 572 39.85 -11.05 10.07
CA ARG A 572 40.48 -11.79 11.17
C ARG A 572 41.94 -12.14 10.86
N LEU A 573 42.22 -12.63 9.65
CA LEU A 573 43.60 -12.90 9.20
C LEU A 573 44.48 -11.65 9.20
N LYS A 574 43.95 -10.51 8.74
CA LYS A 574 44.68 -9.23 8.72
C LYS A 574 44.94 -8.67 10.11
N LEU A 575 44.01 -8.84 11.04
CA LEU A 575 44.10 -8.37 12.41
C LEU A 575 45.09 -9.21 13.25
N GLY A 576 45.38 -10.44 12.83
CA GLY A 576 46.33 -11.33 13.50
C GLY A 576 45.89 -11.63 14.94
N ASP A 577 46.66 -11.14 15.91
CA ASP A 577 46.42 -11.38 17.34
C ASP A 577 45.25 -10.58 17.93
N ILE A 578 44.64 -9.65 17.17
CA ILE A 578 43.49 -8.86 17.64
C ILE A 578 42.20 -9.62 17.34
N PRO A 579 41.50 -10.17 18.34
CA PRO A 579 40.31 -10.98 18.10
C PRO A 579 39.15 -10.10 17.60
N LEU A 580 38.58 -10.48 16.45
CA LEU A 580 37.36 -9.88 15.91
C LEU A 580 36.16 -10.81 16.15
N ARG A 581 35.31 -10.42 17.10
CA ARG A 581 34.09 -11.17 17.46
C ARG A 581 32.98 -11.00 16.42
N GLY A 582 31.98 -11.88 16.49
CA GLY A 582 30.81 -11.86 15.59
C GLY A 582 30.01 -10.56 15.66
N ASP A 583 29.71 -10.07 16.86
CA ASP A 583 28.99 -8.81 17.11
C ASP A 583 29.71 -7.59 16.52
N GLN A 584 31.03 -7.51 16.75
CA GLN A 584 31.86 -6.44 16.22
C GLN A 584 31.89 -6.45 14.69
N ALA A 585 32.13 -7.62 14.09
CA ALA A 585 32.12 -7.78 12.64
C ALA A 585 30.78 -7.37 12.03
N PHE A 586 29.66 -7.77 12.64
CA PHE A 586 28.33 -7.40 12.17
C PHE A 586 28.11 -5.88 12.20
N ARG A 587 28.45 -5.21 13.30
CA ARG A 587 28.35 -3.74 13.41
C ARG A 587 29.16 -3.03 12.33
N ILE A 588 30.38 -3.51 12.06
CA ILE A 588 31.27 -2.98 11.01
C ILE A 588 30.64 -3.18 9.62
N LEU A 589 30.18 -4.38 9.30
CA LEU A 589 29.54 -4.70 8.02
C LEU A 589 28.27 -3.87 7.79
N LEU A 590 27.45 -3.70 8.83
CA LEU A 590 26.24 -2.87 8.76
C LEU A 590 26.59 -1.39 8.55
N ASN A 591 27.64 -0.88 9.23
CA ASN A 591 28.12 0.48 9.02
C ASN A 591 28.60 0.69 7.58
N LEU A 592 29.42 -0.22 7.06
CA LEU A 592 29.93 -0.18 5.69
C LEU A 592 28.80 -0.23 4.66
N THR A 593 27.84 -1.13 4.83
CA THR A 593 26.68 -1.25 3.93
C THR A 593 25.88 0.06 3.87
N ARG A 594 25.81 0.79 4.98
CA ARG A 594 25.05 2.05 5.08
C ARG A 594 25.78 3.26 4.52
N PHE A 595 27.06 3.37 4.82
CA PHE A 595 27.81 4.63 4.69
C PHE A 595 28.96 4.58 3.69
N SER A 596 29.22 3.45 3.04
CA SER A 596 30.25 3.31 2.00
C SER A 596 29.66 3.08 0.60
N GLY A 597 30.50 3.23 -0.43
CA GLY A 597 30.17 2.81 -1.79
C GLY A 597 29.40 3.84 -2.63
N MET A 598 29.31 5.10 -2.19
CA MET A 598 28.72 6.17 -3.02
C MET A 598 29.45 6.36 -4.35
N GLU A 599 30.78 6.26 -4.30
CA GLU A 599 31.69 6.33 -5.42
C GLU A 599 31.60 5.12 -6.35
N LEU A 600 31.09 3.99 -5.85
CA LEU A 600 30.88 2.75 -6.61
C LEU A 600 29.43 2.62 -7.08
N MET A 601 28.55 3.60 -6.86
CA MET A 601 27.23 3.56 -7.47
C MET A 601 27.33 3.74 -8.99
N PRO A 602 26.71 2.85 -9.80
CA PRO A 602 26.76 2.95 -11.25
C PRO A 602 26.20 4.30 -11.74
N ASP A 603 26.63 4.70 -12.93
CA ASP A 603 26.05 5.85 -13.62
C ASP A 603 24.61 5.52 -14.03
N LEU A 604 23.64 6.30 -13.51
CA LEU A 604 22.23 6.04 -13.76
C LEU A 604 21.78 6.45 -15.16
N SER A 605 22.64 7.15 -15.93
CA SER A 605 22.35 7.55 -17.31
C SER A 605 22.47 6.39 -18.31
N LEU A 606 23.20 5.33 -17.94
CA LEU A 606 23.37 4.11 -18.76
C LEU A 606 22.03 3.49 -19.16
N SER A 607 21.98 2.77 -20.28
CA SER A 607 20.82 1.96 -20.64
C SER A 607 20.60 0.84 -19.61
N ALA A 608 19.37 0.36 -19.41
CA ALA A 608 19.08 -0.72 -18.46
C ALA A 608 19.98 -1.95 -18.66
N ARG A 609 20.24 -2.34 -19.92
CA ARG A 609 21.12 -3.47 -20.25
C ARG A 609 22.57 -3.24 -19.82
N THR A 610 23.14 -2.08 -20.14
CA THR A 610 24.52 -1.76 -19.72
C THR A 610 24.61 -1.55 -18.22
N PHE A 611 23.58 -0.95 -17.65
CA PHE A 611 23.42 -0.71 -16.22
C PHE A 611 23.42 -2.00 -15.42
N LYS A 612 22.70 -3.04 -15.88
CA LYS A 612 22.67 -4.38 -15.27
C LYS A 612 24.06 -4.99 -15.08
N ASN A 613 24.94 -4.89 -16.09
CA ASN A 613 26.31 -5.39 -15.97
C ASN A 613 27.15 -4.48 -15.06
N SER A 614 26.99 -3.16 -15.22
CA SER A 614 27.71 -2.16 -14.42
C SER A 614 27.41 -2.30 -12.92
N VAL A 615 26.14 -2.51 -12.52
CA VAL A 615 25.79 -2.69 -11.11
C VAL A 615 26.45 -3.92 -10.50
N LEU A 616 26.52 -5.04 -11.23
CA LEU A 616 27.21 -6.25 -10.78
C LEU A 616 28.71 -6.00 -10.64
N GLU A 617 29.35 -5.43 -11.66
CA GLU A 617 30.78 -5.11 -11.63
C GLU A 617 31.14 -4.19 -10.45
N GLN A 618 30.32 -3.16 -10.21
CA GLN A 618 30.56 -2.24 -9.11
C GLN A 618 30.28 -2.88 -7.74
N HIS A 619 29.29 -3.77 -7.64
CA HIS A 619 29.04 -4.53 -6.43
C HIS A 619 30.25 -5.42 -6.08
N ILE A 620 30.83 -6.14 -7.06
CA ILE A 620 32.04 -6.94 -6.83
C ILE A 620 33.22 -6.05 -6.41
N LYS A 621 33.45 -4.91 -7.08
CA LYS A 621 34.49 -3.94 -6.67
C LYS A 621 34.28 -3.42 -5.25
N TRP A 622 33.04 -3.20 -4.86
CA TRP A 622 32.71 -2.79 -3.49
C TRP A 622 33.05 -3.90 -2.49
N LEU A 623 32.73 -5.17 -2.80
CA LEU A 623 33.11 -6.32 -1.97
C LEU A 623 34.63 -6.47 -1.84
N GLU A 624 35.38 -6.28 -2.92
CA GLU A 624 36.84 -6.24 -2.90
C GLU A 624 37.35 -5.11 -2.00
N MET A 625 36.81 -3.90 -2.17
CA MET A 625 37.16 -2.73 -1.36
C MET A 625 36.92 -2.98 0.13
N ILE A 626 35.76 -3.53 0.53
CA ILE A 626 35.47 -3.78 1.95
C ILE A 626 36.27 -4.96 2.51
N ALA A 627 36.58 -5.97 1.71
CA ALA A 627 37.51 -7.04 2.10
C ALA A 627 38.92 -6.48 2.36
N ASP A 628 39.27 -5.39 1.67
CA ASP A 628 40.57 -4.74 1.69
C ASP A 628 40.72 -3.51 2.60
N ILE A 629 39.80 -3.32 3.54
CA ILE A 629 39.90 -2.29 4.57
C ILE A 629 41.21 -2.45 5.37
N ASP A 630 41.81 -1.30 5.69
CA ASP A 630 43.05 -1.21 6.43
C ASP A 630 42.90 -1.63 7.89
N VAL A 631 43.95 -2.25 8.42
CA VAL A 631 44.00 -2.74 9.80
C VAL A 631 43.77 -1.61 10.81
N GLU A 632 44.27 -0.39 10.55
CA GLU A 632 44.06 0.75 11.45
C GLU A 632 42.60 1.22 11.46
N ASP A 633 41.93 1.22 10.31
CA ASP A 633 40.51 1.57 10.24
C ASP A 633 39.65 0.51 10.95
N LEU A 634 39.95 -0.79 10.78
CA LEU A 634 39.29 -1.87 11.52
C LEU A 634 39.47 -1.72 13.04
N LYS A 635 40.68 -1.40 13.52
CA LYS A 635 40.94 -1.19 14.95
C LYS A 635 40.08 -0.06 15.53
N VAL A 636 39.92 1.05 14.81
CA VAL A 636 39.08 2.16 15.28
C VAL A 636 37.62 1.76 15.35
N LEU A 637 37.12 0.95 14.42
CA LEU A 637 35.72 0.50 14.44
C LEU A 637 35.43 -0.58 15.49
N ILE A 638 36.43 -1.41 15.84
CA ILE A 638 36.32 -2.41 16.91
C ILE A 638 36.27 -1.72 18.28
N HIS A 639 37.10 -0.69 18.48
CA HIS A 639 37.21 0.07 19.72
C HIS A 639 37.09 1.58 19.45
N PRO A 640 35.87 2.09 19.19
CA PRO A 640 35.63 3.52 19.04
C PRO A 640 36.11 4.26 20.30
N ASP A 641 37.12 5.12 20.16
CA ASP A 641 37.67 5.90 21.25
C ASP A 641 36.93 7.24 21.41
N ALA A 642 37.29 8.02 22.44
CA ALA A 642 36.70 9.35 22.67
C ALA A 642 36.85 10.33 21.48
N ARG A 643 37.73 10.06 20.50
CA ARG A 643 37.87 10.88 19.29
C ARG A 643 36.83 10.53 18.23
N THR A 644 36.22 9.36 18.30
CA THR A 644 35.07 8.97 17.46
C THR A 644 33.73 9.36 18.07
N ALA A 645 33.70 9.65 19.39
CA ALA A 645 32.49 10.08 20.08
C ALA A 645 32.00 11.45 19.55
N GLY A 646 30.88 11.44 18.84
CA GLY A 646 30.24 12.65 18.30
C GLY A 646 30.82 13.14 16.97
N VAL A 647 31.69 12.38 16.31
CA VAL A 647 32.26 12.69 15.00
C VAL A 647 31.57 11.83 13.93
N ASN A 648 31.24 12.43 12.79
CA ASN A 648 30.60 11.69 11.69
C ASN A 648 31.62 10.79 11.00
N ILE A 649 31.33 9.49 10.91
CA ILE A 649 32.14 8.54 10.15
C ILE A 649 31.63 8.51 8.71
N ALA A 650 32.52 8.84 7.77
CA ALA A 650 32.28 8.70 6.34
C ALA A 650 33.29 7.73 5.73
N TRP A 651 32.95 7.14 4.60
CA TRP A 651 33.86 6.29 3.82
C TRP A 651 34.15 6.95 2.48
N ARG A 652 35.41 6.94 2.06
CA ARG A 652 35.80 7.28 0.69
C ARG A 652 36.93 6.38 0.23
N GLU A 653 36.76 5.74 -0.91
CA GLU A 653 37.79 4.91 -1.55
C GLU A 653 38.31 3.82 -0.60
N GLY A 654 37.40 3.22 0.18
CA GLY A 654 37.73 2.16 1.15
C GLY A 654 38.44 2.63 2.42
N ARG A 655 38.56 3.95 2.63
CA ARG A 655 39.16 4.54 3.83
C ARG A 655 38.13 5.24 4.70
N MET A 656 38.31 5.11 6.00
CA MET A 656 37.50 5.82 6.97
C MET A 656 37.94 7.28 7.07
N ILE A 657 36.98 8.18 7.00
CA ILE A 657 37.17 9.63 7.19
C ILE A 657 36.34 10.07 8.37
N LEU A 658 37.01 10.68 9.34
CA LEU A 658 36.38 11.33 10.47
C LEU A 658 36.06 12.77 10.08
N SER A 659 34.77 13.09 9.95
CA SER A 659 34.31 14.42 9.59
C SER A 659 33.71 15.14 10.81
N ASN A 660 34.21 16.35 11.05
CA ASN A 660 33.60 17.33 11.96
C ASN A 660 32.58 18.21 11.23
N ASP A 661 32.17 17.84 10.01
CA ASP A 661 31.13 18.57 9.29
C ASP A 661 29.85 18.60 10.11
N ASP A 662 29.24 19.78 10.18
CA ASP A 662 27.93 19.94 10.78
C ASP A 662 26.86 19.20 9.95
N PHE A 663 25.71 19.01 10.57
CA PHE A 663 24.57 18.34 9.93
C PHE A 663 24.16 19.01 8.61
N GLU A 664 24.31 20.33 8.49
CA GLU A 664 23.91 21.09 7.29
C GLU A 664 24.77 20.73 6.07
N LYS A 665 26.09 20.56 6.23
CA LYS A 665 26.96 20.11 5.13
C LYS A 665 26.66 18.68 4.68
N VAL A 666 26.34 17.79 5.62
CA VAL A 666 25.92 16.41 5.29
C VAL A 666 24.62 16.45 4.48
N ARG A 667 23.67 17.30 4.88
CA ARG A 667 22.40 17.52 4.16
C ARG A 667 22.63 18.09 2.76
N GLU A 668 23.48 19.11 2.63
CA GLU A 668 23.83 19.70 1.34
C GLU A 668 24.45 18.65 0.40
N TYR A 669 25.36 17.81 0.91
CA TYR A 669 25.95 16.73 0.13
C TYR A 669 24.90 15.71 -0.34
N GLN A 670 23.98 15.29 0.53
CA GLN A 670 22.86 14.40 0.16
C GLN A 670 21.94 15.04 -0.89
N HIS A 671 21.61 16.32 -0.74
CA HIS A 671 20.79 17.05 -1.71
C HIS A 671 21.46 17.12 -3.09
N ASN A 672 22.76 17.41 -3.12
CA ASN A 672 23.56 17.42 -4.34
C ASN A 672 23.63 16.03 -5.00
N TYR A 673 23.77 14.98 -4.19
CA TYR A 673 23.74 13.59 -4.66
C TYR A 673 22.38 13.23 -5.29
N VAL A 674 21.28 13.51 -4.58
CA VAL A 674 19.90 13.29 -5.08
C VAL A 674 19.69 14.01 -6.40
N SER A 675 20.04 15.30 -6.46
CA SER A 675 19.90 16.12 -7.67
C SER A 675 20.74 15.57 -8.84
N SER A 676 22.00 15.19 -8.58
CA SER A 676 22.89 14.63 -9.60
C SER A 676 22.34 13.30 -10.17
N LYS A 677 21.92 12.38 -9.30
CA LYS A 677 21.38 11.08 -9.71
C LYS A 677 20.04 11.17 -10.42
N THR A 678 19.18 12.09 -9.98
CA THR A 678 17.92 12.40 -10.69
C THR A 678 18.19 12.89 -12.11
N ASN A 679 19.14 13.81 -12.27
CA ASN A 679 19.52 14.31 -13.59
C ASN A 679 20.11 13.20 -14.49
N GLN A 680 20.90 12.29 -13.93
CA GLN A 680 21.39 11.10 -14.66
C GLN A 680 20.24 10.20 -15.15
N LEU A 681 19.22 9.98 -14.33
CA LEU A 681 18.05 9.17 -14.73
C LEU A 681 17.22 9.86 -15.82
N LEU A 682 16.97 11.16 -15.68
CA LEU A 682 16.23 11.95 -16.66
C LEU A 682 16.98 12.12 -18.00
N SER A 683 18.32 12.13 -17.96
CA SER A 683 19.17 12.13 -19.15
C SER A 683 19.36 10.73 -19.74
N SER A 684 18.89 9.68 -19.06
CA SER A 684 18.94 8.35 -19.61
C SER A 684 18.23 8.33 -20.97
N LEU A 685 18.82 7.58 -21.90
CA LEU A 685 18.37 7.43 -23.29
C LEU A 685 18.68 8.60 -24.24
N VAL A 686 19.45 9.64 -23.84
CA VAL A 686 19.69 10.84 -24.68
C VAL A 686 21.00 10.83 -25.50
N GLU A 687 22.12 10.33 -24.97
CA GLU A 687 23.43 10.66 -25.59
C GLU A 687 24.18 9.56 -26.36
N ASP A 688 24.04 8.26 -26.10
CA ASP A 688 24.74 7.27 -26.94
C ASP A 688 24.20 5.83 -26.77
N ARG A 689 23.00 5.55 -27.26
CA ARG A 689 22.53 4.16 -27.36
C ARG A 689 23.15 3.52 -28.61
N LYS A 690 24.32 2.90 -28.47
CA LYS A 690 24.88 2.04 -29.53
C LYS A 690 24.04 0.78 -29.78
N ASP A 691 23.20 0.42 -28.80
CA ASP A 691 22.41 -0.82 -28.75
C ASP A 691 20.90 -0.58 -28.94
N TRP A 692 20.48 0.06 -30.03
CA TRP A 692 19.07 0.05 -30.44
C TRP A 692 18.71 -1.34 -30.98
N THR A 693 18.67 -2.32 -30.09
CA THR A 693 18.38 -3.70 -30.45
C THR A 693 16.92 -3.82 -30.88
N GLY A 694 16.73 -3.84 -32.19
CA GLY A 694 15.42 -4.04 -32.82
C GLY A 694 14.76 -2.78 -33.35
N ILE A 695 15.49 -1.65 -33.46
CA ILE A 695 15.08 -0.54 -34.34
C ILE A 695 16.07 -0.43 -35.49
N THR A 696 15.65 -0.80 -36.69
CA THR A 696 16.43 -0.88 -37.92
C THR A 696 16.34 0.39 -38.76
N ASP A 697 15.27 1.17 -38.60
CA ASP A 697 15.07 2.42 -39.31
C ASP A 697 16.02 3.53 -38.81
N LYS A 698 16.79 4.12 -39.72
CA LYS A 698 17.76 5.20 -39.44
C LYS A 698 17.09 6.55 -39.19
N GLU A 699 15.99 6.87 -39.86
CA GLU A 699 15.26 8.11 -39.66
C GLU A 699 14.56 8.10 -38.30
N LEU A 700 13.95 6.96 -37.95
CA LEU A 700 13.40 6.75 -36.61
C LEU A 700 14.47 6.89 -35.52
N ARG A 701 15.70 6.42 -35.79
CA ARG A 701 16.86 6.63 -34.92
C ARG A 701 17.16 8.09 -34.62
N GLU A 702 17.17 8.92 -35.65
CA GLU A 702 17.39 10.36 -35.49
C GLU A 702 16.21 11.04 -34.81
N ILE A 703 14.96 10.63 -35.09
CA ILE A 703 13.77 11.19 -34.43
C ILE A 703 13.85 11.05 -32.93
N ILE A 704 14.04 9.84 -32.39
CA ILE A 704 14.05 9.64 -30.93
C ILE A 704 15.26 10.32 -30.30
N LYS A 705 16.41 10.35 -30.99
CA LYS A 705 17.58 11.11 -30.53
C LYS A 705 17.26 12.60 -30.42
N MET A 706 16.64 13.18 -31.44
CA MET A 706 16.22 14.58 -31.43
C MET A 706 15.16 14.84 -30.36
N THR A 707 14.19 13.94 -30.18
CA THR A 707 13.19 14.03 -29.11
C THR A 707 13.84 13.98 -27.74
N GLY A 708 14.77 13.06 -27.50
CA GLY A 708 15.52 12.96 -26.24
C GLY A 708 16.33 14.22 -25.93
N GLN A 709 17.00 14.79 -26.94
CA GLN A 709 17.74 16.04 -26.81
C GLN A 709 16.83 17.25 -26.57
N ALA A 710 15.69 17.32 -27.27
CA ALA A 710 14.69 18.36 -27.08
C ALA A 710 14.08 18.30 -25.68
N ALA A 711 13.75 17.08 -25.21
CA ALA A 711 13.32 16.80 -23.86
C ALA A 711 14.36 17.30 -22.83
N MET A 712 15.66 17.03 -23.02
CA MET A 712 16.66 17.58 -22.09
C MET A 712 16.77 19.11 -22.12
N ARG A 713 16.66 19.73 -23.30
CA ARG A 713 16.79 21.19 -23.47
C ARG A 713 15.61 21.98 -22.93
N SER A 714 14.40 21.40 -22.87
CA SER A 714 13.25 22.03 -22.23
C SER A 714 13.44 22.21 -20.72
N GLY A 715 14.53 21.66 -20.17
CA GLY A 715 14.96 21.94 -18.81
C GLY A 715 14.06 21.26 -17.80
N TYR A 716 13.75 19.97 -18.01
CA TYR A 716 13.08 19.14 -17.00
C TYR A 716 13.80 19.29 -15.66
N ARG A 717 13.27 20.18 -14.83
CA ARG A 717 13.56 20.21 -13.41
C ARG A 717 12.58 19.24 -12.81
N SER A 718 13.07 18.32 -12.00
CA SER A 718 12.20 17.51 -11.14
C SER A 718 11.18 18.44 -10.47
N ILE A 719 9.90 18.08 -10.62
CA ILE A 719 8.77 18.87 -10.12
C ILE A 719 8.62 18.60 -8.62
N ILE A 720 8.88 17.36 -8.19
CA ILE A 720 8.65 16.87 -6.84
C ILE A 720 9.94 16.84 -6.01
N LEU A 721 11.06 16.32 -6.52
CA LEU A 721 12.30 16.11 -5.75
C LEU A 721 12.97 17.40 -5.30
N ASN A 722 12.91 18.44 -6.12
CA ASN A 722 13.51 19.73 -5.76
C ASN A 722 12.79 20.43 -4.61
N LYS A 723 11.52 20.08 -4.34
CA LYS A 723 10.69 20.68 -3.26
C LYS A 723 10.52 19.77 -2.05
N GLN A 724 10.58 18.44 -2.21
CA GLN A 724 10.15 17.49 -1.17
C GLN A 724 11.16 16.38 -0.85
N SER A 725 12.36 16.37 -1.44
CA SER A 725 13.34 15.28 -1.23
C SER A 725 13.71 15.08 0.24
N GLU A 726 13.92 16.14 1.01
CA GLU A 726 14.25 16.04 2.45
C GLU A 726 13.12 15.39 3.25
N THR A 727 11.88 15.87 3.07
CA THR A 727 10.70 15.32 3.74
C THR A 727 10.47 13.85 3.35
N LEU A 728 10.73 13.51 2.09
CA LEU A 728 10.64 12.13 1.63
C LEU A 728 11.74 11.25 2.21
N LEU A 729 12.98 11.73 2.38
CA LEU A 729 14.05 11.00 3.08
C LEU A 729 13.70 10.74 4.55
N ASP A 730 13.22 11.77 5.23
CA ASP A 730 12.72 11.67 6.61
C ASP A 730 11.60 10.62 6.72
N ARG A 731 10.78 10.45 5.68
CA ARG A 731 9.76 9.40 5.62
C ARG A 731 10.34 8.01 5.83
N TYR A 732 11.42 7.74 5.11
CA TYR A 732 12.05 6.43 5.04
C TYR A 732 12.90 6.13 6.27
N THR A 733 13.15 7.14 7.10
CA THR A 733 13.73 6.92 8.42
C THR A 733 12.69 6.43 9.43
N MET A 734 11.40 6.48 9.12
CA MET A 734 10.32 6.05 10.00
C MET A 734 9.77 4.68 9.58
N MET A 735 9.92 3.70 10.46
CA MET A 735 9.56 2.32 10.20
C MET A 735 8.42 1.87 11.13
N PRO A 736 7.26 1.45 10.58
CA PRO A 736 6.24 0.76 11.38
C PRO A 736 6.78 -0.60 11.81
N LEU A 737 6.73 -0.87 13.11
CA LEU A 737 7.02 -2.17 13.72
C LEU A 737 5.78 -3.06 13.71
N GLY A 738 4.60 -2.45 13.84
CA GLY A 738 3.33 -3.14 13.77
C GLY A 738 2.17 -2.16 13.70
N ARG A 739 1.02 -2.64 13.24
CA ARG A 739 -0.18 -1.84 12.99
C ARG A 739 -1.39 -2.69 13.31
N ILE A 740 -2.31 -2.19 14.11
CA ILE A 740 -3.57 -2.88 14.40
C ILE A 740 -4.75 -1.93 14.23
N GLN A 741 -5.92 -2.50 13.96
CA GLN A 741 -7.18 -1.79 14.17
C GLN A 741 -7.73 -2.19 15.52
N CYS A 742 -7.74 -1.26 16.46
CA CYS A 742 -8.20 -1.51 17.83
C CYS A 742 -9.55 -0.85 18.08
N PRO A 743 -10.48 -1.52 18.80
CA PRO A 743 -11.70 -0.89 19.23
C PRO A 743 -11.39 0.20 20.26
N PHE A 744 -12.18 1.27 20.23
CA PHE A 744 -12.02 2.41 21.11
C PHE A 744 -13.35 2.98 21.60
N TRP A 745 -13.28 3.75 22.68
CA TRP A 745 -14.40 4.43 23.29
C TRP A 745 -14.03 5.85 23.70
N LEU A 746 -15.00 6.76 23.58
CA LEU A 746 -14.88 8.12 24.08
C LEU A 746 -15.50 8.21 25.47
N ILE A 747 -14.77 8.82 26.40
CA ILE A 747 -15.23 9.09 27.76
C ILE A 747 -15.46 10.59 27.89
N GLU A 748 -16.72 11.01 27.74
CA GLU A 748 -17.11 12.43 27.78
C GLU A 748 -16.76 13.10 29.12
N THR A 749 -16.91 12.37 30.23
CA THR A 749 -16.67 12.92 31.58
C THR A 749 -15.22 13.31 31.80
N THR A 750 -14.28 12.69 31.09
CA THR A 750 -12.84 12.96 31.22
C THR A 750 -12.22 13.58 29.98
N GLY A 751 -12.98 13.78 28.89
CA GLY A 751 -12.43 14.15 27.57
C GLY A 751 -11.39 13.13 27.08
N GLY A 752 -11.55 11.87 27.46
CA GLY A 752 -10.56 10.82 27.24
C GLY A 752 -10.97 9.85 26.14
N LEU A 753 -9.99 9.22 25.50
CA LEU A 753 -10.19 8.12 24.58
C LEU A 753 -9.54 6.87 25.16
N VAL A 754 -10.28 5.77 25.20
CA VAL A 754 -9.81 4.48 25.68
C VAL A 754 -9.72 3.52 24.51
N CYS A 755 -8.58 2.85 24.35
CA CYS A 755 -8.36 1.81 23.34
C CYS A 755 -8.14 0.46 24.00
N GLN A 756 -8.65 -0.59 23.37
CA GLN A 756 -8.26 -1.96 23.70
C GLN A 756 -7.25 -2.45 22.67
N ILE A 757 -5.97 -2.42 23.04
CA ILE A 757 -4.85 -2.82 22.21
C ILE A 757 -4.68 -4.33 22.30
N ARG A 758 -4.73 -5.02 21.16
CA ARG A 758 -4.25 -6.41 21.12
C ARG A 758 -2.73 -6.42 21.21
N THR A 759 -2.22 -7.10 22.22
CA THR A 759 -0.79 -7.09 22.52
C THR A 759 -0.07 -8.35 22.10
N ARG A 760 -0.79 -9.46 21.94
CA ARG A 760 -0.21 -10.75 21.54
C ARG A 760 -1.11 -11.50 20.59
N GLU A 761 -0.50 -12.24 19.68
CA GLU A 761 -1.25 -13.22 18.89
C GLU A 761 -1.59 -14.46 19.73
N ARG A 762 -0.61 -15.01 20.44
CA ARG A 762 -0.78 -16.14 21.36
C ARG A 762 0.09 -15.97 22.60
N ASP A 763 -0.58 -15.81 23.74
CA ASP A 763 0.05 -15.81 25.05
C ASP A 763 0.64 -17.19 25.36
N LYS A 764 1.94 -17.23 25.69
CA LYS A 764 2.67 -18.44 26.05
C LYS A 764 2.02 -19.27 27.16
N ASN A 765 1.31 -18.63 28.09
CA ASN A 765 0.71 -19.28 29.25
C ASN A 765 -0.73 -19.73 28.98
N THR A 766 -1.49 -18.98 28.19
CA THR A 766 -2.93 -19.24 27.99
C THR A 766 -3.26 -19.83 26.62
N GLY A 767 -2.36 -19.73 25.65
CA GLY A 767 -2.58 -20.09 24.25
C GLY A 767 -3.56 -19.18 23.51
N ARG A 768 -4.08 -18.14 24.17
CA ARG A 768 -5.07 -17.20 23.63
C ARG A 768 -4.45 -15.83 23.34
N PRO A 769 -5.09 -15.00 22.51
CA PRO A 769 -4.70 -13.60 22.37
C PRO A 769 -4.72 -12.86 23.70
N SER A 770 -3.95 -11.77 23.77
CA SER A 770 -3.93 -10.89 24.94
C SER A 770 -4.23 -9.47 24.54
N TYR A 771 -4.85 -8.74 25.46
CA TYR A 771 -5.28 -7.37 25.27
C TYR A 771 -4.86 -6.51 26.46
N ASN A 772 -4.45 -5.27 26.16
CA ASN A 772 -4.24 -4.21 27.14
C ASN A 772 -5.25 -3.10 26.88
N VAL A 773 -5.67 -2.42 27.95
CA VAL A 773 -6.45 -1.19 27.83
C VAL A 773 -5.53 -0.01 28.07
N THR A 774 -5.54 0.96 27.16
CA THR A 774 -4.84 2.23 27.32
C THR A 774 -5.83 3.38 27.26
N SER A 775 -5.51 4.48 27.92
CA SER A 775 -6.32 5.69 27.91
C SER A 775 -5.44 6.89 27.58
N ILE A 776 -5.88 7.71 26.63
CA ILE A 776 -5.23 8.96 26.25
C ILE A 776 -6.16 10.15 26.56
N SER A 777 -5.57 11.22 27.08
CA SER A 777 -6.27 12.49 27.26
C SER A 777 -6.22 13.27 25.95
N ILE A 778 -7.35 13.76 25.46
CA ILE A 778 -7.44 14.46 24.18
C ILE A 778 -7.89 15.91 24.43
N PRO A 779 -7.29 16.90 23.73
CA PRO A 779 -7.80 18.27 23.74
C PRO A 779 -9.27 18.36 23.33
N ALA A 780 -10.04 19.30 23.91
CA ALA A 780 -11.49 19.35 23.74
C ALA A 780 -11.93 19.52 22.27
N ASP A 781 -11.19 20.28 21.47
CA ASP A 781 -11.42 20.46 20.03
C ASP A 781 -11.24 19.15 19.24
N GLN A 782 -10.19 18.40 19.56
CA GLN A 782 -9.95 17.08 18.96
C GLN A 782 -10.98 16.04 19.43
N PHE A 783 -11.39 16.09 20.70
CA PHE A 783 -12.44 15.21 21.23
C PHE A 783 -13.76 15.42 20.48
N GLU A 784 -14.16 16.67 20.27
CA GLU A 784 -15.37 17.00 19.50
C GLU A 784 -15.24 16.61 18.02
N TYR A 785 -14.06 16.74 17.41
CA TYR A 785 -13.80 16.21 16.07
C TYR A 785 -14.04 14.69 16.02
N ILE A 786 -13.43 13.92 16.93
CA ILE A 786 -13.56 12.47 16.96
C ILE A 786 -15.01 12.06 17.24
N LYS A 787 -15.67 12.73 18.18
CA LYS A 787 -17.09 12.50 18.49
C LYS A 787 -17.97 12.74 17.26
N THR A 788 -17.75 13.84 16.55
CA THR A 788 -18.44 14.15 15.29
C THR A 788 -18.13 13.11 14.23
N TYR A 789 -16.87 12.70 14.09
CA TYR A 789 -16.44 11.67 13.13
C TYR A 789 -17.09 10.32 13.41
N VAL A 790 -17.13 9.88 14.67
CA VAL A 790 -17.79 8.62 15.09
C VAL A 790 -19.30 8.71 14.87
N GLY A 791 -19.94 9.81 15.28
CA GLY A 791 -21.38 10.01 15.09
C GLY A 791 -21.78 10.06 13.61
N LYS A 792 -20.90 10.63 12.77
CA LYS A 792 -21.04 10.65 11.32
C LYS A 792 -20.80 9.24 10.78
N TYR A 793 -19.57 8.75 10.79
CA TYR A 793 -19.16 7.57 10.03
C TYR A 793 -19.42 6.22 10.70
N GLY A 794 -19.85 6.17 11.97
CA GLY A 794 -20.04 4.93 12.72
C GLY A 794 -18.73 4.17 12.98
N ALA A 795 -17.60 4.89 13.05
CA ALA A 795 -16.29 4.27 13.21
C ALA A 795 -16.17 3.56 14.56
N ALA A 796 -15.83 2.27 14.51
CA ALA A 796 -15.74 1.39 15.68
C ALA A 796 -14.30 1.07 16.09
N TYR A 797 -13.38 1.25 15.16
CA TYR A 797 -11.97 0.97 15.31
C TYR A 797 -11.19 2.21 14.92
N LEU A 798 -10.10 2.43 15.62
CA LEU A 798 -9.05 3.33 15.18
C LEU A 798 -7.84 2.51 14.82
N GLU A 799 -6.99 3.09 14.01
CA GLU A 799 -5.72 2.49 13.68
C GLU A 799 -4.68 2.88 14.71
N LEU A 800 -3.96 1.88 15.20
CA LEU A 800 -2.83 2.07 16.10
C LEU A 800 -1.59 1.46 15.48
N THR A 801 -0.62 2.31 15.17
CA THR A 801 0.68 1.90 14.62
C THR A 801 1.75 2.09 15.67
N ARG A 802 2.52 1.03 15.98
CA ARG A 802 3.79 1.17 16.70
C ARG A 802 4.88 1.40 15.66
N ALA A 803 5.61 2.50 15.76
CA ALA A 803 6.68 2.84 14.82
C ALA A 803 7.96 3.23 15.55
N VAL A 804 9.07 3.17 14.83
CA VAL A 804 10.38 3.64 15.28
C VAL A 804 10.93 4.67 14.30
N ILE A 805 11.58 5.70 14.82
CA ILE A 805 12.37 6.63 14.03
C ILE A 805 13.80 6.08 14.00
N LEU A 806 14.22 5.44 12.91
CA LEU A 806 15.55 4.82 12.75
C LEU A 806 16.69 5.84 12.65
N GLY A 807 16.35 7.06 12.26
CA GLY A 807 17.27 8.18 12.06
C GLY A 807 16.49 9.46 11.78
N GLY A 808 17.11 10.62 11.91
CA GLY A 808 16.49 11.91 11.57
C GLY A 808 17.55 12.82 10.97
N THR A 809 17.18 13.55 9.93
CA THR A 809 18.07 14.55 9.30
C THR A 809 18.16 15.84 10.12
N THR A 810 17.29 16.00 11.13
CA THR A 810 17.11 17.25 11.87
C THR A 810 17.43 17.14 13.37
N ASN A 811 17.12 16.01 14.02
CA ASN A 811 17.34 15.85 15.47
C ASN A 811 17.82 14.44 15.87
N PRO A 812 19.11 14.27 16.19
CA PRO A 812 19.66 12.99 16.62
C PRO A 812 19.05 12.43 17.91
N MET A 813 18.44 13.29 18.74
CA MET A 813 17.88 12.87 20.03
C MET A 813 16.65 11.98 19.89
N VAL A 814 15.95 12.02 18.75
CA VAL A 814 14.76 11.19 18.50
C VAL A 814 15.10 9.84 17.84
N ASN A 815 16.36 9.62 17.48
CA ASN A 815 16.79 8.39 16.81
C ASN A 815 16.59 7.15 17.71
N ASN A 816 16.14 6.09 17.08
CA ASN A 816 15.77 4.79 17.66
C ASN A 816 14.65 4.86 18.72
N GLN A 817 13.98 6.01 18.89
CA GLN A 817 12.81 6.11 19.77
C GLN A 817 11.59 5.50 19.10
N GLN A 818 10.73 4.88 19.92
CA GLN A 818 9.49 4.27 19.47
C GLN A 818 8.27 5.11 19.87
N TYR A 819 7.23 5.03 19.05
CA TYR A 819 6.01 5.80 19.19
C TYR A 819 4.79 4.94 18.89
N LEU A 820 3.68 5.30 19.52
CA LEU A 820 2.33 4.83 19.21
C LEU A 820 1.60 5.95 18.48
N ILE A 821 1.19 5.68 17.24
CA ILE A 821 0.40 6.60 16.41
C ILE A 821 -1.04 6.09 16.37
N TYR A 822 -1.96 6.88 16.91
CA TYR A 822 -3.39 6.65 16.89
C TYR A 822 -3.98 7.45 15.73
N GLN A 823 -4.77 6.82 14.86
CA GLN A 823 -5.31 7.47 13.67
C GLN A 823 -6.79 7.12 13.48
N LEU A 824 -7.57 8.14 13.19
CA LEU A 824 -8.99 8.02 12.86
C LEU A 824 -9.38 9.11 11.85
N GLY A 825 -9.60 8.72 10.59
CA GLY A 825 -9.80 9.68 9.51
C GLY A 825 -8.56 10.58 9.36
N GLU A 826 -8.76 11.89 9.44
CA GLU A 826 -7.65 12.87 9.39
C GLU A 826 -7.05 13.15 10.77
N TRP A 827 -7.73 12.75 11.85
CA TRP A 827 -7.21 12.92 13.20
C TRP A 827 -6.08 11.93 13.46
N SER A 828 -5.01 12.46 14.07
CA SER A 828 -3.86 11.68 14.50
C SER A 828 -3.31 12.16 15.84
N HIS A 829 -2.96 11.23 16.70
CA HIS A 829 -2.30 11.46 17.97
C HIS A 829 -1.06 10.59 18.08
N VAL A 830 0.02 11.14 18.61
CA VAL A 830 1.30 10.44 18.77
C VAL A 830 1.61 10.42 20.26
N ALA A 831 1.97 9.24 20.77
CA ALA A 831 2.46 9.03 22.12
C ALA A 831 3.79 8.30 22.08
N LYS A 832 4.66 8.50 23.08
CA LYS A 832 5.92 7.74 23.19
C LYS A 832 5.65 6.29 23.59
N ALA A 833 6.51 5.40 23.11
CA ALA A 833 6.56 3.98 23.47
C ALA A 833 7.97 3.62 23.98
N GLY A 834 8.15 2.35 24.35
CA GLY A 834 9.41 1.83 24.86
C GLY A 834 9.81 2.47 26.18
N LEU A 835 11.10 2.76 26.34
CA LEU A 835 11.67 3.34 27.57
C LEU A 835 11.08 4.71 27.95
N PHE A 836 10.51 5.43 26.98
CA PHE A 836 9.96 6.76 27.20
C PHE A 836 8.42 6.77 27.23
N PHE A 837 7.78 5.61 27.34
CA PHE A 837 6.32 5.53 27.45
C PHE A 837 5.76 6.43 28.56
N GLY A 838 4.64 7.11 28.24
CA GLY A 838 3.98 8.06 29.14
C GLY A 838 4.61 9.45 29.23
N ARG A 839 5.65 9.75 28.44
CA ARG A 839 6.25 11.09 28.33
C ARG A 839 5.71 11.86 27.14
N ASP A 840 5.87 13.18 27.21
CA ASP A 840 5.54 14.09 26.12
C ASP A 840 6.39 13.80 24.87
N VAL A 841 5.74 13.94 23.70
CA VAL A 841 6.36 13.79 22.38
C VAL A 841 6.94 15.12 21.93
N GLU A 842 8.16 15.10 21.40
CA GLU A 842 8.79 16.26 20.77
C GLU A 842 7.93 16.75 19.59
N PRO A 843 7.61 18.05 19.47
CA PRO A 843 6.74 18.56 18.41
C PRO A 843 7.18 18.16 17.01
N GLU A 844 8.49 18.20 16.76
CA GLU A 844 9.11 17.78 15.51
C GLU A 844 8.86 16.31 15.19
N ALA A 845 9.07 15.40 16.16
CA ALA A 845 8.78 13.98 15.98
C ALA A 845 7.28 13.74 15.75
N ALA A 846 6.41 14.47 16.45
CA ALA A 846 4.97 14.37 16.25
C ALA A 846 4.58 14.80 14.82
N GLU A 847 5.10 15.91 14.31
CA GLU A 847 4.83 16.40 12.95
C GLU A 847 5.35 15.41 11.89
N MET A 848 6.58 14.93 12.04
CA MET A 848 7.20 13.92 11.19
C MET A 848 6.34 12.65 11.10
N LEU A 849 5.94 12.10 12.24
CA LEU A 849 5.13 10.88 12.31
C LEU A 849 3.71 11.10 11.76
N LYS A 850 3.08 12.23 12.08
CA LYS A 850 1.77 12.60 11.51
C LYS A 850 1.84 12.74 10.01
N TRP A 851 2.93 13.28 9.46
CA TRP A 851 3.12 13.40 8.03
C TRP A 851 3.40 12.04 7.37
N ARG A 852 4.23 11.18 7.96
CA ARG A 852 4.53 9.81 7.46
C ARG A 852 3.29 8.95 7.35
N PHE A 853 2.52 8.91 8.43
CA PHE A 853 1.41 8.00 8.62
C PHE A 853 0.06 8.64 8.26
N GLY A 854 -0.01 9.96 8.14
CA GLY A 854 -1.19 10.67 7.68
C GLY A 854 -1.56 10.31 6.24
N ASN A 855 -2.81 10.57 5.88
CA ASN A 855 -3.33 10.30 4.55
C ASN A 855 -2.83 11.35 3.54
N HIS A 856 -1.57 11.26 3.12
CA HIS A 856 -0.96 12.20 2.20
C HIS A 856 -0.99 11.65 0.76
N MET A 857 -1.67 12.36 -0.14
CA MET A 857 -2.01 11.86 -1.48
C MET A 857 -0.77 11.49 -2.32
N GLY A 858 0.23 12.38 -2.39
CA GLY A 858 1.46 12.10 -3.16
C GLY A 858 2.27 10.92 -2.61
N ILE A 859 2.07 10.61 -1.34
CA ILE A 859 2.71 9.49 -0.64
C ILE A 859 2.03 8.18 -1.02
N ASN A 860 0.70 8.15 -1.00
CA ASN A 860 -0.07 6.97 -1.41
C ASN A 860 0.17 6.66 -2.88
N PHE A 861 0.22 7.71 -3.70
CA PHE A 861 0.55 7.61 -5.12
C PHE A 861 1.94 7.01 -5.34
N MET A 862 2.95 7.47 -4.59
CA MET A 862 4.30 6.90 -4.64
C MET A 862 4.33 5.42 -4.24
N GLU A 863 3.67 5.05 -3.14
CA GLU A 863 3.61 3.64 -2.70
C GLU A 863 2.89 2.75 -3.71
N GLN A 864 1.87 3.26 -4.38
CA GLN A 864 1.16 2.57 -5.45
C GLN A 864 2.02 2.42 -6.70
N LEU A 865 2.71 3.47 -7.13
CA LEU A 865 3.64 3.43 -8.27
C LEU A 865 4.81 2.46 -8.02
N ASN A 866 5.26 2.38 -6.77
CA ASN A 866 6.31 1.46 -6.34
C ASN A 866 5.77 0.08 -5.94
N SER A 867 4.52 -0.26 -6.27
CA SER A 867 4.01 -1.61 -5.98
C SER A 867 4.75 -2.65 -6.82
N GLY A 868 4.83 -3.88 -6.30
CA GLY A 868 5.47 -5.00 -6.99
C GLY A 868 4.80 -5.43 -8.30
N ASP A 869 3.66 -4.82 -8.64
CA ASP A 869 2.89 -5.07 -9.86
C ASP A 869 3.41 -4.27 -11.06
N LEU A 870 4.40 -3.38 -10.87
CA LEU A 870 5.04 -2.58 -11.94
C LEU A 870 4.01 -1.81 -12.77
N PRO A 871 3.23 -0.93 -12.12
CA PRO A 871 2.04 -0.33 -12.70
C PRO A 871 2.36 0.56 -13.90
N CYS A 872 3.56 1.14 -13.99
CA CYS A 872 3.97 1.93 -15.15
C CYS A 872 4.14 1.03 -16.39
N SER A 873 4.84 -0.10 -16.28
CA SER A 873 4.96 -1.09 -17.36
C SER A 873 3.61 -1.66 -17.79
N LEU A 874 2.73 -2.02 -16.84
CA LEU A 874 1.37 -2.50 -17.15
C LEU A 874 0.55 -1.47 -17.95
N ARG A 875 0.57 -0.20 -17.50
CA ARG A 875 -0.11 0.91 -18.18
C ARG A 875 0.44 1.13 -19.58
N THR A 876 1.76 1.11 -19.73
CA THR A 876 2.43 1.30 -21.03
C THR A 876 2.08 0.18 -22.02
N LEU A 877 2.06 -1.09 -21.58
CA LEU A 877 1.63 -2.21 -22.42
C LEU A 877 0.19 -2.10 -22.88
N SER A 878 -0.71 -1.75 -21.96
CA SER A 878 -2.12 -1.54 -22.29
C SER A 878 -2.26 -0.42 -23.31
N TRP A 879 -1.52 0.67 -23.16
CA TRP A 879 -1.56 1.81 -24.09
C TRP A 879 -1.04 1.44 -25.48
N ILE A 880 0.15 0.84 -25.57
CA ILE A 880 0.78 0.49 -26.84
C ILE A 880 -0.10 -0.45 -27.67
N LYS A 881 -0.76 -1.43 -27.03
CA LYS A 881 -1.62 -2.41 -27.70
C LYS A 881 -2.89 -1.81 -28.32
N ASN A 882 -3.32 -0.64 -27.84
CA ASN A 882 -4.58 -0.01 -28.24
C ASN A 882 -4.39 1.11 -29.28
N ILE A 883 -3.17 1.32 -29.79
CA ILE A 883 -2.84 2.39 -30.73
C ILE A 883 -2.27 1.82 -32.03
N ASP A 884 -2.67 2.41 -33.16
CA ASP A 884 -2.04 2.17 -34.45
C ASP A 884 -0.79 3.07 -34.63
N TRP A 885 0.36 2.51 -34.33
CA TRP A 885 1.66 3.20 -34.42
C TRP A 885 2.20 3.36 -35.83
N LYS A 886 1.57 2.76 -36.86
CA LYS A 886 2.01 2.87 -38.27
C LYS A 886 1.61 4.17 -38.93
N ALA A 887 0.59 4.83 -38.40
CA ALA A 887 -0.05 5.98 -39.03
C ALA A 887 -0.17 7.16 -38.06
N LEU A 888 0.84 7.36 -37.20
CA LEU A 888 0.79 8.45 -36.23
C LEU A 888 0.91 9.80 -36.94
N LYS A 889 -0.16 10.60 -36.86
CA LYS A 889 -0.18 11.95 -37.41
C LYS A 889 0.39 12.94 -36.39
N VAL A 890 1.51 13.57 -36.75
CA VAL A 890 2.06 14.70 -36.00
C VAL A 890 2.12 15.88 -36.96
N GLU A 891 1.27 16.87 -36.71
CA GLU A 891 1.03 18.00 -37.62
C GLU A 891 0.67 17.53 -39.05
N ALA A 892 1.47 17.91 -40.05
CA ALA A 892 1.25 17.55 -41.46
C ALA A 892 1.92 16.21 -41.87
N TYR A 893 2.63 15.55 -40.96
CA TYR A 893 3.45 14.37 -41.26
C TYR A 893 2.85 13.11 -40.64
N ILE A 894 3.06 11.98 -41.32
CA ILE A 894 2.70 10.65 -40.84
C ILE A 894 4.00 9.92 -40.53
N TYR A 895 4.16 9.48 -39.28
CA TYR A 895 5.31 8.72 -38.82
C TYR A 895 4.90 7.27 -38.54
N ASP A 896 5.74 6.32 -38.96
CA ASP A 896 5.66 4.92 -38.50
C ASP A 896 6.59 4.76 -37.29
N LEU A 897 6.01 4.64 -36.11
CA LEU A 897 6.72 4.44 -34.85
C LEU A 897 6.58 3.01 -34.33
N SER A 898 6.05 2.08 -35.14
CA SER A 898 5.73 0.72 -34.70
C SER A 898 6.95 -0.01 -34.19
N GLU A 899 8.11 0.20 -34.81
CA GLU A 899 9.34 -0.45 -34.39
C GLU A 899 9.81 0.03 -33.01
N TRP A 900 9.64 1.33 -32.71
CA TRP A 900 9.92 1.88 -31.38
C TRP A 900 8.90 1.40 -30.34
N ALA A 901 7.60 1.47 -30.65
CA ALA A 901 6.54 0.99 -29.76
C ALA A 901 6.73 -0.51 -29.43
N ASN A 902 7.10 -1.33 -30.41
CA ASN A 902 7.43 -2.76 -30.19
C ASN A 902 8.67 -2.95 -29.32
N ALA A 903 9.67 -2.06 -29.40
CA ALA A 903 10.82 -2.09 -28.52
C ALA A 903 10.42 -1.78 -27.07
N VAL A 904 9.63 -0.72 -26.85
CA VAL A 904 9.10 -0.37 -25.52
C VAL A 904 8.21 -1.50 -24.96
N GLN A 905 7.36 -2.09 -25.79
CA GLN A 905 6.53 -3.24 -25.41
C GLN A 905 7.39 -4.39 -24.89
N ARG A 906 8.47 -4.75 -25.60
CA ARG A 906 9.38 -5.82 -25.16
C ARG A 906 10.02 -5.50 -23.81
N THR A 907 10.49 -4.27 -23.60
CA THR A 907 11.05 -3.86 -22.29
C THR A 907 10.02 -3.99 -21.17
N CYS A 908 8.78 -3.57 -21.38
CA CYS A 908 7.73 -3.73 -20.37
C CYS A 908 7.36 -5.21 -20.13
N GLU A 909 7.32 -6.03 -21.18
CA GLU A 909 7.10 -7.48 -21.04
C GLU A 909 8.25 -8.14 -20.27
N GLU A 910 9.49 -7.77 -20.55
CA GLU A 910 10.68 -8.21 -19.83
C GLU A 910 10.63 -7.82 -18.34
N ASN A 911 10.22 -6.59 -18.02
CA ASN A 911 10.05 -6.13 -16.64
C ASN A 911 9.02 -6.96 -15.87
N LEU A 912 7.91 -7.33 -16.51
CA LEU A 912 6.84 -8.11 -15.89
C LEU A 912 7.20 -9.59 -15.73
N THR A 913 8.12 -10.11 -16.53
CA THR A 913 8.71 -11.43 -16.34
C THR A 913 9.86 -11.33 -15.35
N ARG A 914 9.67 -11.72 -14.08
CA ARG A 914 10.76 -11.72 -13.08
C ARG A 914 11.98 -12.47 -13.62
N ASN A 915 13.04 -11.72 -13.93
CA ASN A 915 14.25 -12.27 -14.49
C ASN A 915 15.11 -12.93 -13.40
N THR A 916 14.99 -14.25 -13.25
CA THR A 916 15.80 -15.02 -12.30
C THR A 916 17.26 -15.19 -12.77
N GLU A 917 17.54 -15.00 -14.06
CA GLU A 917 18.89 -15.14 -14.64
C GLU A 917 19.89 -14.17 -14.02
N GLN A 918 19.46 -12.94 -13.71
CA GLN A 918 20.34 -11.98 -13.04
C GLN A 918 20.68 -12.40 -11.62
N MET A 919 19.70 -12.85 -10.84
CA MET A 919 19.93 -13.36 -9.50
C MET A 919 20.91 -14.54 -9.54
N ASP A 920 20.77 -15.40 -10.55
CA ASP A 920 21.64 -16.55 -10.79
C ASP A 920 23.07 -16.10 -11.12
N GLN A 921 23.24 -15.12 -12.02
CA GLN A 921 24.54 -14.55 -12.36
C GLN A 921 25.23 -13.86 -11.17
N VAL A 922 24.47 -13.12 -10.37
CA VAL A 922 24.96 -12.45 -9.16
C VAL A 922 25.41 -13.49 -8.13
N SER A 923 24.55 -14.46 -7.84
CA SER A 923 24.82 -15.56 -6.91
C SER A 923 26.10 -16.31 -7.28
N PHE A 924 26.27 -16.65 -8.56
CA PHE A 924 27.48 -17.28 -9.06
C PHE A 924 28.71 -16.36 -8.90
N SER A 925 28.59 -15.07 -9.25
CA SER A 925 29.69 -14.11 -9.13
C SER A 925 30.16 -13.93 -7.69
N LEU A 926 29.23 -13.96 -6.72
CA LEU A 926 29.53 -13.92 -5.29
C LEU A 926 30.27 -15.18 -4.82
N LEU A 927 29.79 -16.37 -5.23
CA LEU A 927 30.47 -17.62 -4.92
C LEU A 927 31.87 -17.67 -5.57
N ASN A 928 32.02 -17.16 -6.79
CA ASN A 928 33.31 -17.06 -7.46
C ASN A 928 34.24 -16.05 -6.76
N PHE A 929 33.71 -14.95 -6.23
CA PHE A 929 34.48 -14.04 -5.36
C PHE A 929 34.96 -14.73 -4.07
N VAL A 930 34.12 -15.60 -3.50
CA VAL A 930 34.48 -16.42 -2.32
C VAL A 930 35.58 -17.41 -2.71
N TYR A 931 35.32 -18.35 -3.61
CA TYR A 931 36.19 -19.50 -3.85
C TYR A 931 37.40 -19.21 -4.75
N GLN A 932 37.32 -18.18 -5.60
CA GLN A 932 38.28 -17.94 -6.68
C GLN A 932 38.47 -19.16 -7.61
N ASP A 933 37.46 -20.03 -7.65
CA ASP A 933 37.37 -21.24 -8.45
C ASP A 933 35.94 -21.32 -9.03
N ALA A 934 35.85 -21.15 -10.35
CA ALA A 934 34.59 -21.11 -11.06
C ALA A 934 33.87 -22.47 -11.08
N GLU A 935 34.60 -23.58 -11.09
CA GLU A 935 34.01 -24.93 -11.10
C GLU A 935 33.38 -25.22 -9.72
N LEU A 936 34.12 -24.93 -8.65
CA LEU A 936 33.59 -25.08 -7.29
C LEU A 936 32.43 -24.13 -7.01
N ALA A 937 32.51 -22.89 -7.47
CA ALA A 937 31.42 -21.91 -7.33
C ALA A 937 30.14 -22.40 -8.03
N GLN A 938 30.26 -22.96 -9.24
CA GLN A 938 29.13 -23.55 -9.96
C GLN A 938 28.56 -24.76 -9.22
N GLU A 939 29.41 -25.64 -8.69
CA GLU A 939 28.95 -26.83 -7.97
C GLU A 939 28.23 -26.48 -6.66
N VAL A 940 28.75 -25.53 -5.89
CA VAL A 940 28.09 -25.00 -4.68
C VAL A 940 26.79 -24.28 -5.04
N TYR A 941 26.76 -23.55 -6.14
CA TYR A 941 25.56 -22.88 -6.62
C TYR A 941 24.44 -23.89 -6.95
N ASP A 942 24.77 -24.95 -7.69
CA ASP A 942 23.79 -25.95 -8.14
C ASP A 942 23.32 -26.89 -7.01
N ARG A 943 24.22 -27.25 -6.09
CA ARG A 943 23.98 -28.29 -5.07
C ARG A 943 23.87 -27.74 -3.65
N GLY A 944 24.14 -26.46 -3.42
CA GLY A 944 24.28 -25.89 -2.09
C GLY A 944 25.36 -26.59 -1.26
N LEU A 945 25.18 -26.68 0.05
CA LEU A 945 26.11 -27.41 0.94
C LEU A 945 26.15 -28.94 0.70
N TYR A 946 25.24 -29.50 -0.11
CA TYR A 946 25.27 -30.93 -0.47
C TYR A 946 26.43 -31.31 -1.39
N VAL A 947 27.15 -30.34 -1.96
CA VAL A 947 28.46 -30.62 -2.58
C VAL A 947 29.36 -31.36 -1.59
N VAL A 948 29.25 -31.02 -0.30
CA VAL A 948 30.15 -31.56 0.73
C VAL A 948 29.77 -32.98 1.21
N GLU A 949 28.53 -33.45 0.98
CA GLU A 949 28.12 -34.83 1.32
C GLU A 949 28.91 -35.89 0.55
N SER A 950 29.48 -35.52 -0.61
CA SER A 950 30.38 -36.40 -1.37
C SER A 950 31.68 -36.74 -0.61
N PHE A 951 31.96 -36.07 0.52
CA PHE A 951 33.18 -36.20 1.32
C PHE A 951 32.97 -36.85 2.70
N GLN A 952 31.95 -37.70 2.87
CA GLN A 952 31.68 -38.50 4.09
C GLN A 952 31.27 -37.72 5.35
N SER A 953 31.24 -36.38 5.33
CA SER A 953 30.79 -35.56 6.47
C SER A 953 29.28 -35.25 6.40
N PRO A 954 28.53 -35.36 7.51
CA PRO A 954 27.16 -34.88 7.58
C PRO A 954 27.11 -33.36 7.39
N VAL A 955 26.22 -32.86 6.52
CA VAL A 955 26.02 -31.40 6.33
C VAL A 955 25.66 -30.69 7.63
N LYS A 956 24.99 -31.41 8.54
CA LYS A 956 24.67 -30.93 9.88
C LYS A 956 25.91 -30.48 10.67
N ASP A 957 27.04 -31.17 10.51
CA ASP A 957 28.28 -30.82 11.23
C ASP A 957 28.92 -29.57 10.63
N ILE A 958 28.76 -29.35 9.33
CA ILE A 958 29.23 -28.14 8.63
C ILE A 958 28.40 -26.93 9.05
N VAL A 959 27.07 -27.05 9.06
CA VAL A 959 26.18 -26.00 9.54
C VAL A 959 26.49 -25.65 11.01
N SER A 960 26.79 -26.68 11.81
CA SER A 960 27.25 -26.50 13.20
C SER A 960 28.51 -25.64 13.25
N TYR A 961 29.53 -26.02 12.50
CA TYR A 961 30.80 -25.30 12.47
C TYR A 961 30.63 -23.86 11.97
N LEU A 962 29.87 -23.64 10.89
CA LEU A 962 29.58 -22.31 10.35
C LEU A 962 28.89 -21.44 11.40
N PHE A 963 27.87 -21.96 12.09
CA PHE A 963 27.19 -21.25 13.16
C PHE A 963 28.15 -20.91 14.31
N ASP A 964 28.86 -21.91 14.84
CA ASP A 964 29.71 -21.73 16.02
C ASP A 964 30.88 -20.76 15.73
N SER A 965 31.52 -20.87 14.56
CA SER A 965 32.63 -20.00 14.14
C SER A 965 32.20 -18.56 13.78
N ALA A 966 30.90 -18.33 13.58
CA ALA A 966 30.36 -16.97 13.41
C ALA A 966 30.48 -16.19 14.72
N ILE A 967 30.13 -16.88 15.81
CA ILE A 967 30.08 -16.35 17.17
C ILE A 967 31.50 -16.24 17.73
N CYS A 968 32.28 -17.32 17.63
CA CYS A 968 33.60 -17.42 18.24
C CYS A 968 34.68 -17.74 17.18
N PRO A 969 35.66 -16.85 16.95
CA PRO A 969 36.72 -17.09 15.96
C PRO A 969 37.71 -18.19 16.37
N GLU A 970 37.77 -18.56 17.66
CA GLU A 970 38.77 -19.51 18.19
C GLU A 970 38.40 -20.98 17.99
N ILE A 971 37.29 -21.29 17.30
CA ILE A 971 36.87 -22.67 17.10
C ILE A 971 37.74 -23.29 16.00
N PRO A 972 38.63 -24.24 16.33
CA PRO A 972 39.49 -24.86 15.33
C PRO A 972 38.65 -25.64 14.32
N LEU A 973 39.04 -25.59 13.05
CA LEU A 973 38.54 -26.50 12.03
C LEU A 973 38.76 -27.94 12.51
N PRO A 974 37.71 -28.76 12.59
CA PRO A 974 37.91 -30.17 12.92
C PRO A 974 38.85 -30.83 11.90
N ASP A 975 39.76 -31.71 12.34
CA ASP A 975 40.80 -32.36 11.51
C ASP A 975 40.28 -33.01 10.20
N ALA A 976 38.99 -33.35 10.16
CA ALA A 976 38.32 -33.88 8.97
C ALA A 976 38.14 -32.84 7.84
N PHE A 977 38.23 -31.55 8.14
CA PHE A 977 37.98 -30.44 7.22
C PHE A 977 39.26 -29.74 6.70
N GLU A 978 40.41 -29.90 7.38
CA GLU A 978 41.70 -29.23 7.09
C GLU A 978 42.34 -29.55 5.72
N LYS A 979 41.74 -30.41 4.89
CA LYS A 979 42.38 -30.91 3.64
C LYS A 979 41.63 -30.55 2.37
N HIS A 980 40.57 -29.75 2.46
CA HIS A 980 39.70 -29.49 1.33
C HIS A 980 39.72 -28.00 0.94
N PRO A 981 39.84 -27.65 -0.36
CA PRO A 981 39.90 -26.26 -0.82
C PRO A 981 38.73 -25.39 -0.36
N PHE A 982 37.54 -25.97 -0.21
CA PHE A 982 36.36 -25.31 0.37
C PHE A 982 36.62 -24.76 1.79
N PHE A 983 37.41 -25.45 2.61
CA PHE A 983 37.68 -25.12 4.01
C PHE A 983 39.05 -24.46 4.21
N ASP A 984 40.00 -24.61 3.29
CA ASP A 984 41.27 -23.87 3.33
C ASP A 984 41.05 -22.35 3.13
N LEU A 985 39.88 -21.97 2.61
CA LEU A 985 39.53 -20.60 2.20
C LEU A 985 38.47 -19.96 3.14
N ILE A 986 37.67 -20.76 3.85
CA ILE A 986 36.69 -20.34 4.89
C ILE A 986 37.39 -20.26 6.25
#